data_AF-A0A5M6A7F1-F1
#
_entry.id   AF-A0A5M6A7F1-F1
#
_cell.length_a   1.000
_cell.length_b   1.000
_cell.length_c   1.000
_cell.angle_alpha   90.00
_cell.angle_beta   90.00
_cell.angle_gamma   90.00
#
_symmetry.space_group_name_H-M   'P 1'
#
loop_
_entity.id
_entity.type
_entity.pdbx_description
1 polymer ?
#
loop_
_entity_poly.entity_id
_entity_poly.type
_entity_poly.pdbx_seq_one_letter_code
_entity_poly.pdbx_strand_id
1 'polypeptide(L)'
;MRHLPLFMCTAFCGLYSSQTEAADKKNERPNILWLTFEDTSAYEFGCYGNGDVHTPNADSLAARGIQFMNAWSVAPQSSAARSSLITGCYSSTYGMDIHPVPYDTPADIFFPQRLREAGYYCTNNSKTHYNSTTDNKSCWDECNNKASYNSTKRGKDQPFFAVYNTVTSHMGRIRTFHTDGRRDYTQEGIFPQQLTLPSYVPDLPEVRSDYAGHLEAVQDVDTWLGIFLKDLETRGLEDNTIIFFFSDHGGCVARGKGYLYESGLKIPMIAYFPPKWRHLANGAKGKENGLVNFTDLGPTVLSLAGVKPPKNMQGKALYGKFASKEKREVQFALAANQLHHFMPVRAVTDGRFKYIRSYIPYRQFALRNYYQWGMPSNKAWDKLVLGGHNTNPDWKQTFEPHPAEMLFDLEKDPDELHDLSAIPEYAETLYKMRQALSDHIRTTHDLGFFLPNSRTGHILYEKVRKEKYPLDELYELVEIAGTATVASLPMLEKAIASPLPEMRFWGVVGYSNLAREKQINTCPQALLALLQDENPYIASEAAYAVVYLGKAQEGIARLITPAQEKDRKIGYSSLECLSLDPEMRDYIRPFLSELKEAAENLPRLENEDAGLMARGILVNLGEMDIKDLHGPEAYNKGLKLNYGRRAMVPLPN
;
A
#
# COMPACT_ATOMS: atom_id res chain seq x y z
N MET A 1 -63.25 -55.34 56.89
CA MET A 1 -63.14 -53.99 56.29
C MET A 1 -61.80 -53.42 56.73
N ARG A 2 -60.68 -53.72 56.07
CA ARG A 2 -60.09 -53.05 54.89
C ARG A 2 -60.08 -51.52 55.03
N HIS A 3 -58.89 -50.94 55.27
CA HIS A 3 -58.36 -49.79 54.53
C HIS A 3 -56.83 -49.73 54.65
N LEU A 4 -56.17 -49.84 53.50
CA LEU A 4 -54.76 -49.55 53.22
C LEU A 4 -54.61 -48.04 52.95
N PRO A 5 -53.46 -47.42 53.25
CA PRO A 5 -52.66 -46.77 52.19
C PRO A 5 -51.16 -46.73 52.53
N LEU A 6 -50.19 -46.39 51.69
CA LEU A 6 -49.98 -46.26 50.24
C LEU A 6 -48.47 -45.95 50.15
N PHE A 7 -47.67 -46.79 49.49
CA PHE A 7 -46.24 -46.55 49.28
C PHE A 7 -46.05 -45.41 48.27
N MET A 8 -45.23 -44.41 48.62
CA MET A 8 -44.84 -43.33 47.70
C MET A 8 -43.35 -43.51 47.35
N CYS A 9 -43.09 -44.04 46.15
CA CYS A 9 -41.75 -44.08 45.56
C CYS A 9 -41.46 -42.74 44.87
N THR A 10 -40.50 -41.98 45.39
CA THR A 10 -39.93 -40.80 44.71
C THR A 10 -38.72 -41.24 43.89
N ALA A 11 -38.85 -41.18 42.56
CA ALA A 11 -37.75 -41.34 41.63
C ALA A 11 -36.95 -40.03 41.54
N PHE A 12 -35.70 -40.06 41.99
CA PHE A 12 -34.72 -38.99 41.78
C PHE A 12 -34.09 -39.16 40.39
N CYS A 13 -34.57 -38.41 39.39
CA CYS A 13 -33.87 -38.25 38.12
C CYS A 13 -32.67 -37.32 38.33
N GLY A 14 -31.48 -37.89 38.51
CA GLY A 14 -30.21 -37.16 38.46
C GLY A 14 -29.91 -36.72 37.03
N LEU A 15 -30.02 -35.41 36.78
CA LEU A 15 -29.43 -34.75 35.61
C LEU A 15 -27.91 -34.80 35.74
N TYR A 16 -27.28 -35.79 35.10
CA TYR A 16 -25.84 -35.75 34.85
C TYR A 16 -25.57 -34.67 33.80
N SER A 17 -25.10 -33.51 34.25
CA SER A 17 -24.40 -32.58 33.37
C SER A 17 -23.12 -33.28 32.90
N SER A 18 -23.08 -33.70 31.64
CA SER A 18 -21.83 -34.10 31.00
C SER A 18 -20.97 -32.84 30.82
N GLN A 19 -20.23 -32.48 31.87
CA GLN A 19 -18.98 -31.76 31.68
C GLN A 19 -18.09 -32.72 30.91
N THR A 20 -18.04 -32.54 29.59
CA THR A 20 -16.94 -33.07 28.78
C THR A 20 -15.66 -32.42 29.31
N GLU A 21 -14.94 -33.16 30.15
CA GLU A 21 -13.52 -32.95 30.36
C GLU A 21 -12.86 -33.01 28.98
N ALA A 22 -12.60 -31.83 28.41
CA ALA A 22 -11.66 -31.70 27.31
C ALA A 22 -10.31 -32.14 27.86
N ALA A 23 -9.98 -33.41 27.65
CA ALA A 23 -8.64 -33.91 27.87
C ALA A 23 -7.69 -33.00 27.09
N ASP A 24 -6.89 -32.23 27.83
CA ASP A 24 -5.85 -31.36 27.31
C ASP A 24 -4.84 -32.24 26.56
N LYS A 25 -5.05 -32.41 25.25
CA LYS A 25 -4.14 -33.16 24.38
C LYS A 25 -2.85 -32.36 24.34
N LYS A 26 -1.91 -32.75 25.21
CA LYS A 26 -0.54 -32.25 25.28
C LYS A 26 0.01 -32.02 23.85
N ASN A 27 0.25 -30.75 23.49
CA ASN A 27 0.73 -30.25 22.17
C ASN A 27 -0.32 -29.99 21.06
N GLU A 28 -1.60 -29.82 21.39
CA GLU A 28 -2.56 -29.29 20.40
C GLU A 28 -2.22 -27.84 19.99
N ARG A 29 -2.46 -27.49 18.73
CA ARG A 29 -2.15 -26.17 18.17
C ARG A 29 -3.33 -25.62 17.35
N PRO A 30 -3.54 -24.29 17.32
CA PRO A 30 -4.64 -23.70 16.57
C PRO A 30 -4.41 -23.81 15.06
N ASN A 31 -5.50 -23.95 14.32
CA ASN A 31 -5.54 -23.55 12.92
C ASN A 31 -5.53 -22.02 12.84
N ILE A 32 -4.95 -21.47 11.79
CA ILE A 32 -4.87 -20.02 11.56
C ILE A 32 -5.36 -19.73 10.15
N LEU A 33 -6.41 -18.92 10.04
CA LEU A 33 -7.01 -18.51 8.79
C LEU A 33 -6.84 -17.00 8.59
N TRP A 34 -6.22 -16.60 7.49
CA TRP A 34 -6.18 -15.23 7.01
C TRP A 34 -7.16 -15.07 5.85
N LEU A 35 -8.14 -14.20 6.04
CA LEU A 35 -9.08 -13.75 5.03
C LEU A 35 -8.67 -12.33 4.65
N THR A 36 -7.90 -12.23 3.57
CA THR A 36 -7.36 -10.97 3.08
C THR A 36 -8.20 -10.48 1.89
N PHE A 37 -8.55 -9.20 1.91
CA PHE A 37 -9.16 -8.50 0.76
C PHE A 37 -8.28 -7.33 0.35
N GLU A 38 -8.64 -6.64 -0.72
CA GLU A 38 -7.76 -5.67 -1.37
C GLU A 38 -8.30 -4.26 -1.34
N ASP A 39 -7.41 -3.28 -1.21
CA ASP A 39 -7.70 -1.89 -1.53
C ASP A 39 -8.85 -1.26 -0.71
N THR A 40 -8.96 -1.55 0.59
CA THR A 40 -10.07 -1.07 1.43
C THR A 40 -9.59 -0.47 2.74
N SER A 41 -10.09 0.72 3.05
CA SER A 41 -9.81 1.46 4.28
C SER A 41 -10.70 1.01 5.44
N ALA A 42 -10.24 1.24 6.67
CA ALA A 42 -11.00 0.91 7.88
C ALA A 42 -12.37 1.60 7.88
N TYR A 43 -12.44 2.87 7.48
CA TYR A 43 -13.66 3.68 7.50
C TYR A 43 -14.73 3.23 6.48
N GLU A 44 -14.50 2.17 5.71
CA GLU A 44 -15.45 1.67 4.71
C GLU A 44 -16.32 0.52 5.25
N PHE A 45 -16.21 0.18 6.54
CA PHE A 45 -17.00 -0.86 7.23
C PHE A 45 -17.90 -0.31 8.33
N GLY A 46 -19.04 -0.97 8.55
CA GLY A 46 -20.04 -0.61 9.58
C GLY A 46 -19.46 -0.59 10.99
N CYS A 47 -18.74 -1.64 11.39
CA CYS A 47 -18.08 -1.72 12.70
C CYS A 47 -17.03 -0.62 12.95
N TYR A 48 -16.54 0.05 11.91
CA TYR A 48 -15.63 1.20 12.01
C TYR A 48 -16.34 2.56 11.94
N GLY A 49 -17.67 2.57 11.91
CA GLY A 49 -18.50 3.78 12.01
C GLY A 49 -19.13 4.23 10.71
N ASN A 50 -18.99 3.47 9.61
CA ASN A 50 -19.63 3.83 8.34
C ASN A 50 -21.10 3.42 8.32
N GLY A 51 -22.01 4.41 8.34
CA GLY A 51 -23.45 4.16 8.27
C GLY A 51 -24.00 3.92 6.87
N ASP A 52 -23.21 4.16 5.82
CA ASP A 52 -23.62 4.08 4.41
C ASP A 52 -23.44 2.65 3.83
N VAL A 53 -23.01 1.69 4.65
CA VAL A 53 -22.69 0.32 4.23
C VAL A 53 -23.30 -0.71 5.19
N HIS A 54 -23.70 -1.87 4.68
CA HIS A 54 -24.25 -2.98 5.47
C HIS A 54 -23.29 -4.18 5.49
N THR A 55 -22.55 -4.36 6.60
CA THR A 55 -21.52 -5.40 6.77
C THR A 55 -21.74 -6.30 7.99
N PRO A 56 -22.86 -7.03 8.08
CA PRO A 56 -23.27 -7.74 9.30
C PRO A 56 -22.31 -8.87 9.73
N ASN A 57 -21.60 -9.53 8.80
CA ASN A 57 -20.68 -10.61 9.16
C ASN A 57 -19.42 -10.06 9.82
N ALA A 58 -18.85 -8.98 9.25
CA ALA A 58 -17.72 -8.26 9.82
C ALA A 58 -18.10 -7.63 11.17
N ASP A 59 -19.29 -7.04 11.28
CA ASP A 59 -19.77 -6.43 12.52
C ASP A 59 -19.93 -7.47 13.64
N SER A 60 -20.51 -8.63 13.32
CA SER A 60 -20.63 -9.77 14.25
C SER A 60 -19.27 -10.35 14.64
N LEU A 61 -18.31 -10.40 13.72
CA LEU A 61 -16.95 -10.85 14.00
C LEU A 61 -16.23 -9.87 14.92
N ALA A 62 -16.34 -8.56 14.68
CA ALA A 62 -15.78 -7.50 15.51
C ALA A 62 -16.35 -7.54 16.94
N ALA A 63 -17.67 -7.70 17.08
CA ALA A 63 -18.34 -7.74 18.37
C ALA A 63 -17.89 -8.92 19.26
N ARG A 64 -17.46 -10.04 18.65
CA ARG A 64 -17.01 -11.25 19.34
C ARG A 64 -15.49 -11.40 19.40
N GLY A 65 -14.76 -10.60 18.62
CA GLY A 65 -13.31 -10.65 18.46
C GLY A 65 -12.60 -9.41 19.01
N ILE A 66 -11.48 -9.12 18.39
CA ILE A 66 -10.63 -7.95 18.64
C ILE A 66 -10.67 -7.10 17.37
N GLN A 67 -11.18 -5.88 17.47
CA GLN A 67 -11.22 -4.90 16.40
C GLN A 67 -10.06 -3.92 16.59
N PHE A 68 -9.12 -3.89 15.65
CA PHE A 68 -7.96 -3.00 15.76
C PHE A 68 -8.27 -1.63 15.17
N MET A 69 -8.16 -0.60 15.99
CA MET A 69 -8.49 0.77 15.60
C MET A 69 -7.32 1.49 14.94
N ASN A 70 -6.09 0.99 15.09
CA ASN A 70 -4.84 1.61 14.60
C ASN A 70 -3.93 0.61 13.88
N ALA A 71 -4.53 -0.24 13.03
CA ALA A 71 -3.79 -1.15 12.16
C ALA A 71 -3.36 -0.45 10.85
N TRP A 72 -2.06 -0.46 10.58
CA TRP A 72 -1.45 0.08 9.38
C TRP A 72 -0.88 -1.01 8.49
N SER A 73 -1.15 -0.88 7.19
CA SER A 73 -0.27 -1.45 6.18
C SER A 73 1.09 -0.76 6.20
N VAL A 74 2.16 -1.48 5.83
CA VAL A 74 3.50 -0.89 5.70
C VAL A 74 3.60 0.02 4.47
N ALA A 75 2.80 -0.24 3.45
CA ALA A 75 2.79 0.55 2.23
C ALA A 75 1.38 0.57 1.66
N PRO A 76 0.92 1.71 1.10
CA PRO A 76 -0.39 1.84 0.45
C PRO A 76 -0.38 1.19 -0.94
N GLN A 77 0.30 0.04 -1.10
CA GLN A 77 0.46 -0.65 -2.38
C GLN A 77 0.67 -2.15 -2.17
N SER A 78 -0.16 -2.96 -2.86
CA SER A 78 -0.25 -4.41 -2.62
C SER A 78 1.08 -5.16 -2.59
N SER A 79 2.00 -4.94 -3.54
CA SER A 79 3.22 -5.77 -3.60
C SER A 79 4.19 -5.50 -2.45
N ALA A 80 4.41 -4.23 -2.09
CA ALA A 80 5.22 -3.83 -0.95
C ALA A 80 4.57 -4.24 0.39
N ALA A 81 3.25 -4.05 0.51
CA ALA A 81 2.49 -4.46 1.69
C ALA A 81 2.56 -5.98 1.93
N ARG A 82 2.29 -6.77 0.90
CA ARG A 82 2.28 -8.24 0.96
C ARG A 82 3.67 -8.83 1.16
N SER A 83 4.70 -8.20 0.59
CA SER A 83 6.10 -8.53 0.88
C SER A 83 6.44 -8.30 2.36
N SER A 84 5.89 -7.26 2.97
CA SER A 84 6.09 -7.01 4.40
C SER A 84 5.35 -8.00 5.28
N LEU A 85 4.10 -8.34 4.94
CA LEU A 85 3.30 -9.37 5.62
C LEU A 85 4.02 -10.72 5.66
N ILE A 86 4.55 -11.17 4.52
CA ILE A 86 5.08 -12.53 4.39
C ILE A 86 6.48 -12.69 4.98
N THR A 87 7.20 -11.59 5.18
CA THR A 87 8.56 -11.60 5.76
C THR A 87 8.61 -11.15 7.23
N GLY A 88 7.58 -10.45 7.72
CA GLY A 88 7.62 -9.79 9.03
C GLY A 88 8.64 -8.64 9.10
N CYS A 89 9.05 -8.12 7.95
CA CYS A 89 10.03 -7.06 7.79
C CYS A 89 9.46 -5.95 6.89
N TYR A 90 10.01 -4.74 6.97
CA TYR A 90 9.70 -3.69 6.02
C TYR A 90 10.17 -4.11 4.62
N SER A 91 9.36 -3.90 3.60
CA SER A 91 9.70 -4.31 2.22
C SER A 91 10.99 -3.66 1.71
N SER A 92 11.32 -2.45 2.16
CA SER A 92 12.58 -1.79 1.83
C SER A 92 13.81 -2.49 2.40
N THR A 93 13.69 -3.30 3.46
CA THR A 93 14.82 -4.05 4.04
C THR A 93 15.44 -5.00 3.02
N TYR A 94 14.61 -5.72 2.26
CA TYR A 94 15.07 -6.69 1.25
C TYR A 94 14.95 -6.16 -0.20
N GLY A 95 14.73 -4.86 -0.39
CA GLY A 95 14.60 -4.26 -1.71
C GLY A 95 13.31 -4.64 -2.46
N MET A 96 12.24 -4.96 -1.73
CA MET A 96 10.94 -5.40 -2.24
C MET A 96 9.93 -4.23 -2.40
N ASP A 97 10.39 -2.99 -2.36
CA ASP A 97 9.58 -1.76 -2.31
C ASP A 97 9.22 -1.14 -3.68
N ILE A 98 9.74 -1.67 -4.80
CA ILE A 98 9.37 -1.19 -6.15
C ILE A 98 8.15 -1.96 -6.68
N HIS A 99 7.06 -1.27 -6.95
CA HIS A 99 5.85 -1.89 -7.47
C HIS A 99 5.82 -1.96 -9.02
N PRO A 100 5.37 -3.07 -9.63
CA PRO A 100 5.12 -4.42 -9.12
C PRO A 100 6.28 -5.39 -9.43
N VAL A 101 7.54 -4.94 -9.34
CA VAL A 101 8.67 -5.69 -9.90
C VAL A 101 9.21 -6.71 -8.88
N PRO A 102 9.29 -8.00 -9.24
CA PRO A 102 10.01 -8.98 -8.44
C PRO A 102 11.53 -8.84 -8.64
N TYR A 103 12.28 -8.92 -7.55
CA TYR A 103 13.74 -8.96 -7.55
C TYR A 103 14.28 -10.22 -6.85
N ASP A 104 15.57 -10.50 -7.02
CA ASP A 104 16.22 -11.56 -6.27
C ASP A 104 16.32 -11.17 -4.79
N THR A 105 15.85 -12.06 -3.91
CA THR A 105 15.87 -11.88 -2.45
C THR A 105 16.50 -13.10 -1.78
N PRO A 106 16.98 -12.99 -0.52
CA PRO A 106 17.40 -14.18 0.23
C PRO A 106 16.24 -15.16 0.39
N ALA A 107 16.51 -16.47 0.30
CA ALA A 107 15.45 -17.48 0.18
C ALA A 107 14.72 -17.79 1.49
N ASP A 108 15.33 -17.53 2.65
CA ASP A 108 14.88 -17.95 3.99
C ASP A 108 14.14 -16.86 4.78
N ILE A 109 13.66 -15.82 4.10
CA ILE A 109 13.02 -14.63 4.70
C ILE A 109 11.50 -14.78 4.87
N PHE A 110 10.89 -15.83 4.32
CA PHE A 110 9.44 -16.01 4.33
C PHE A 110 8.99 -16.82 5.55
N PHE A 111 8.09 -16.28 6.36
CA PHE A 111 7.68 -16.96 7.61
C PHE A 111 6.92 -18.28 7.42
N PRO A 112 6.13 -18.51 6.35
CA PRO A 112 5.41 -19.78 6.21
C PRO A 112 6.32 -21.00 6.10
N GLN A 113 7.55 -20.85 5.60
CA GLN A 113 8.56 -21.92 5.59
C GLN A 113 8.75 -22.52 7.00
N ARG A 114 8.82 -21.66 8.02
CA ARG A 114 9.00 -22.06 9.43
C ARG A 114 7.76 -22.71 10.03
N LEU A 115 6.57 -22.37 9.53
CA LEU A 115 5.33 -23.07 9.92
C LEU A 115 5.31 -24.49 9.35
N ARG A 116 5.72 -24.65 8.08
CA ARG A 116 5.83 -25.97 7.44
C ARG A 116 6.85 -26.85 8.15
N GLU A 117 8.01 -26.30 8.49
CA GLU A 117 9.01 -26.99 9.33
C GLU A 117 8.46 -27.42 10.69
N ALA A 118 7.54 -26.62 11.26
CA ALA A 118 6.81 -26.97 12.49
C ALA A 118 5.64 -27.95 12.26
N GLY A 119 5.39 -28.39 11.03
CA GLY A 119 4.37 -29.38 10.68
C GLY A 119 2.99 -28.81 10.34
N TYR A 120 2.86 -27.49 10.14
CA TYR A 120 1.63 -26.90 9.61
C TYR A 120 1.47 -27.19 8.12
N TYR A 121 0.24 -27.39 7.68
CA TYR A 121 -0.12 -27.36 6.27
C TYR A 121 -0.38 -25.92 5.84
N CYS A 122 0.43 -25.40 4.91
CA CYS A 122 0.40 -23.98 4.54
C CYS A 122 -0.15 -23.78 3.12
N THR A 123 -1.24 -23.00 3.00
CA THR A 123 -1.89 -22.74 1.70
C THR A 123 -2.11 -21.26 1.44
N ASN A 124 -1.96 -20.83 0.18
CA ASN A 124 -2.31 -19.49 -0.27
C ASN A 124 -3.19 -19.53 -1.53
N ASN A 125 -4.42 -19.02 -1.43
CA ASN A 125 -5.38 -18.94 -2.50
C ASN A 125 -5.70 -17.47 -2.86
N SER A 126 -5.28 -16.94 -4.00
CA SER A 126 -4.17 -17.43 -4.82
C SER A 126 -3.10 -16.37 -5.04
N LYS A 127 -3.44 -15.10 -4.75
CA LYS A 127 -2.55 -13.97 -4.93
C LYS A 127 -1.48 -13.96 -3.86
N THR A 128 -0.22 -13.87 -4.28
CA THR A 128 0.92 -13.60 -3.40
C THR A 128 1.35 -12.15 -3.55
N HIS A 129 1.69 -11.78 -4.80
CA HIS A 129 2.22 -10.47 -5.16
C HIS A 129 3.45 -10.07 -4.34
N TYR A 130 4.27 -11.05 -3.96
CA TYR A 130 5.55 -10.78 -3.31
C TYR A 130 6.52 -10.28 -4.37
N ASN A 131 7.19 -9.17 -4.10
CA ASN A 131 8.23 -8.62 -4.98
C ASN A 131 9.53 -9.44 -4.85
N SER A 132 9.44 -10.74 -5.12
CA SER A 132 10.56 -11.68 -5.10
C SER A 132 10.47 -12.66 -6.26
N THR A 133 11.61 -13.03 -6.82
CA THR A 133 11.76 -14.09 -7.82
C THR A 133 11.75 -15.49 -7.19
N THR A 134 11.78 -15.60 -5.86
CA THR A 134 11.77 -16.88 -5.14
C THR A 134 10.50 -17.67 -5.44
N ASP A 135 10.65 -18.97 -5.75
CA ASP A 135 9.50 -19.85 -5.99
C ASP A 135 8.64 -19.97 -4.72
N ASN A 136 7.35 -19.66 -4.87
CA ASN A 136 6.34 -19.76 -3.82
C ASN A 136 6.20 -21.18 -3.23
N LYS A 137 6.64 -22.24 -3.92
CA LYS A 137 6.70 -23.62 -3.38
C LYS A 137 7.62 -23.76 -2.18
N SER A 138 8.60 -22.85 -2.03
CA SER A 138 9.39 -22.79 -0.80
C SER A 138 8.51 -22.44 0.40
N CYS A 139 7.57 -21.50 0.23
CA CYS A 139 6.71 -20.97 1.28
C CYS A 139 5.46 -21.82 1.55
N TRP A 140 4.89 -22.43 0.51
CA TRP A 140 3.53 -23.01 0.57
C TRP A 140 3.52 -24.47 0.12
N ASP A 141 2.70 -25.29 0.79
CA ASP A 141 2.36 -26.62 0.28
C ASP A 141 1.46 -26.51 -0.96
N GLU A 142 0.53 -25.55 -0.96
CA GLU A 142 -0.27 -25.20 -2.12
C GLU A 142 -0.43 -23.68 -2.28
N CYS A 143 -0.06 -23.17 -3.46
CA CYS A 143 -0.21 -21.75 -3.81
C CYS A 143 -0.79 -21.62 -5.21
N ASN A 144 -2.12 -21.61 -5.33
CA ASN A 144 -2.86 -21.48 -6.58
C ASN A 144 -4.36 -21.25 -6.28
N ASN A 145 -5.18 -21.09 -7.32
CA ASN A 145 -6.63 -20.83 -7.19
C ASN A 145 -7.46 -22.00 -6.65
N LYS A 146 -6.86 -23.17 -6.43
CA LYS A 146 -7.46 -24.35 -5.79
C LYS A 146 -6.86 -24.66 -4.42
N ALA A 147 -5.87 -23.88 -3.98
CA ALA A 147 -5.25 -24.07 -2.67
C ALA A 147 -6.32 -23.88 -1.59
N SER A 148 -6.37 -24.81 -0.63
CA SER A 148 -7.45 -24.82 0.34
C SER A 148 -7.00 -25.52 1.62
N TYR A 149 -7.45 -25.02 2.79
CA TYR A 149 -7.28 -25.81 4.02
C TYR A 149 -8.08 -27.12 3.95
N ASN A 150 -9.04 -27.25 3.03
CA ASN A 150 -9.80 -28.48 2.80
C ASN A 150 -9.10 -29.47 1.85
N SER A 151 -7.85 -29.20 1.45
CA SER A 151 -7.10 -30.08 0.55
C SER A 151 -6.98 -31.51 1.06
N THR A 152 -7.16 -32.48 0.17
CA THR A 152 -6.97 -33.91 0.46
C THR A 152 -5.52 -34.28 0.74
N LYS A 153 -4.57 -33.39 0.45
CA LYS A 153 -3.15 -33.55 0.78
C LYS A 153 -2.83 -33.19 2.23
N ARG A 154 -3.72 -32.45 2.92
CA ARG A 154 -3.56 -32.15 4.34
C ARG A 154 -3.79 -33.41 5.16
N GLY A 155 -2.87 -33.71 6.08
CA GLY A 155 -3.02 -34.83 7.00
C GLY A 155 -4.26 -34.70 7.89
N LYS A 156 -4.84 -35.83 8.29
CA LYS A 156 -5.93 -35.85 9.29
C LYS A 156 -5.41 -35.23 10.60
N ASP A 157 -6.16 -34.28 11.14
CA ASP A 157 -5.82 -33.50 12.36
C ASP A 157 -4.55 -32.63 12.25
N GLN A 158 -3.96 -32.48 11.05
CA GLN A 158 -2.82 -31.60 10.83
C GLN A 158 -3.26 -30.13 10.94
N PRO A 159 -2.60 -29.29 11.76
CA PRO A 159 -2.95 -27.89 11.86
C PRO A 159 -2.62 -27.16 10.54
N PHE A 160 -3.41 -26.14 10.20
CA PHE A 160 -3.18 -25.37 8.98
C PHE A 160 -2.92 -23.89 9.23
N PHE A 161 -2.17 -23.29 8.30
CA PHE A 161 -2.14 -21.86 8.08
C PHE A 161 -2.60 -21.59 6.65
N ALA A 162 -3.77 -20.99 6.50
CA ALA A 162 -4.38 -20.77 5.19
C ALA A 162 -4.64 -19.29 4.96
N VAL A 163 -4.27 -18.81 3.78
CA VAL A 163 -4.55 -17.45 3.32
C VAL A 163 -5.50 -17.53 2.13
N TYR A 164 -6.65 -16.87 2.23
CA TYR A 164 -7.54 -16.63 1.09
C TYR A 164 -7.55 -15.14 0.79
N ASN A 165 -7.38 -14.81 -0.48
CA ASN A 165 -7.22 -13.45 -0.98
C ASN A 165 -8.33 -13.15 -1.98
N THR A 166 -9.22 -12.21 -1.66
CA THR A 166 -10.24 -11.77 -2.60
C THR A 166 -9.87 -10.43 -3.26
N VAL A 167 -10.09 -10.36 -4.58
CA VAL A 167 -9.96 -9.12 -5.38
C VAL A 167 -11.29 -8.39 -5.52
N THR A 168 -12.29 -8.78 -4.72
CA THR A 168 -13.65 -8.24 -4.75
C THR A 168 -13.69 -6.73 -4.51
N SER A 169 -12.78 -6.14 -3.75
CA SER A 169 -12.72 -4.68 -3.54
C SER A 169 -11.60 -3.99 -4.32
N HIS A 170 -10.78 -4.74 -5.06
CA HIS A 170 -9.63 -4.21 -5.78
C HIS A 170 -10.02 -3.09 -6.78
N MET A 171 -9.18 -2.05 -6.88
CA MET A 171 -9.31 -0.88 -7.76
C MET A 171 -9.71 -1.22 -9.20
N GLY A 172 -9.28 -2.39 -9.69
CA GLY A 172 -9.67 -2.88 -11.00
C GLY A 172 -11.19 -3.05 -11.21
N ARG A 173 -12.02 -3.01 -10.15
CA ARG A 173 -13.49 -2.97 -10.23
C ARG A 173 -14.05 -1.56 -10.44
N ILE A 174 -13.38 -0.54 -9.92
CA ILE A 174 -13.78 0.87 -10.07
C ILE A 174 -13.22 1.47 -11.36
N ARG A 175 -12.09 0.94 -11.83
CA ARG A 175 -11.43 1.32 -13.08
C ARG A 175 -12.24 0.92 -14.32
N THR A 176 -13.23 1.74 -14.65
CA THR A 176 -14.19 1.52 -15.76
C THR A 176 -14.09 2.61 -16.82
N PHE A 177 -13.16 3.56 -16.69
CA PHE A 177 -12.85 4.67 -17.60
C PHE A 177 -13.97 5.72 -17.80
N HIS A 178 -15.23 5.35 -17.57
CA HIS A 178 -16.44 6.16 -17.56
C HIS A 178 -17.51 5.51 -16.65
N THR A 179 -18.60 6.26 -16.38
CA THR A 179 -19.72 5.81 -15.54
C THR A 179 -20.85 5.13 -16.31
N ASP A 180 -20.87 5.23 -17.64
CA ASP A 180 -21.97 4.69 -18.45
C ASP A 180 -22.18 3.18 -18.26
N GLY A 181 -23.44 2.78 -18.10
CA GLY A 181 -23.82 1.39 -17.86
C GLY A 181 -23.55 0.88 -16.44
N ARG A 182 -23.11 1.74 -15.52
CA ARG A 182 -22.99 1.36 -14.10
C ARG A 182 -24.34 0.94 -13.55
N ARG A 183 -24.29 -0.07 -12.68
CA ARG A 183 -25.47 -0.60 -12.01
C ARG A 183 -26.07 0.43 -11.06
N ASP A 184 -27.35 0.26 -10.77
CA ASP A 184 -28.06 1.02 -9.76
C ASP A 184 -27.67 0.52 -8.35
N TYR A 185 -26.79 1.27 -7.69
CA TYR A 185 -26.30 0.93 -6.35
C TYR A 185 -27.38 0.96 -5.26
N THR A 186 -28.53 1.62 -5.52
CA THR A 186 -29.62 1.72 -4.54
C THR A 186 -30.29 0.37 -4.27
N GLN A 187 -30.16 -0.58 -5.19
CA GLN A 187 -30.61 -1.96 -5.00
C GLN A 187 -29.86 -2.67 -3.87
N GLU A 188 -28.66 -2.21 -3.55
CA GLU A 188 -27.81 -2.74 -2.48
C GLU A 188 -27.84 -1.81 -1.24
N GLY A 189 -28.77 -0.86 -1.19
CA GLY A 189 -28.93 0.08 -0.08
C GLY A 189 -27.95 1.26 -0.08
N ILE A 190 -27.18 1.45 -1.15
CA ILE A 190 -26.18 2.51 -1.27
C ILE A 190 -26.74 3.64 -2.13
N PHE A 191 -26.87 4.83 -1.56
CA PHE A 191 -27.45 5.99 -2.23
C PHE A 191 -26.36 7.04 -2.51
N PRO A 192 -25.81 7.12 -3.75
CA PRO A 192 -24.66 7.97 -4.07
C PRO A 192 -24.82 9.44 -3.64
N GLN A 193 -26.04 9.97 -3.72
CA GLN A 193 -26.38 11.36 -3.36
C GLN A 193 -26.41 11.60 -1.85
N GLN A 194 -26.52 10.55 -1.04
CA GLN A 194 -26.53 10.62 0.43
C GLN A 194 -25.17 10.28 1.04
N LEU A 195 -24.22 9.76 0.25
CA LEU A 195 -22.88 9.42 0.72
C LEU A 195 -22.18 10.64 1.33
N THR A 196 -21.54 10.40 2.47
CA THR A 196 -20.59 11.33 3.06
C THR A 196 -19.23 11.13 2.39
N LEU A 197 -18.81 12.11 1.58
CA LEU A 197 -17.50 12.09 0.96
C LEU A 197 -16.44 12.68 1.91
N PRO A 198 -15.20 12.16 1.91
CA PRO A 198 -14.10 12.80 2.61
C PRO A 198 -13.85 14.23 2.10
N SER A 199 -13.40 15.13 2.98
CA SER A 199 -13.26 16.56 2.63
C SER A 199 -12.21 16.83 1.54
N TYR A 200 -11.26 15.90 1.39
CA TYR A 200 -10.16 16.00 0.44
C TYR A 200 -10.52 15.65 -1.01
N VAL A 201 -11.74 15.18 -1.30
CA VAL A 201 -12.20 14.93 -2.68
C VAL A 201 -13.28 15.94 -3.10
N PRO A 202 -13.33 16.32 -4.39
CA PRO A 202 -14.41 17.17 -4.89
C PRO A 202 -15.73 16.41 -4.96
N ASP A 203 -16.83 17.10 -4.66
CA ASP A 203 -18.17 16.54 -4.76
C ASP A 203 -18.66 16.54 -6.21
N LEU A 204 -18.23 15.53 -6.97
CA LEU A 204 -18.60 15.32 -8.37
C LEU A 204 -19.41 14.02 -8.53
N PRO A 205 -20.32 13.95 -9.53
CA PRO A 205 -21.09 12.73 -9.81
C PRO A 205 -20.21 11.48 -10.01
N GLU A 206 -19.07 11.61 -10.69
CA GLU A 206 -18.11 10.54 -10.92
C GLU A 206 -17.42 10.10 -9.63
N VAL A 207 -17.13 11.03 -8.73
CA VAL A 207 -16.56 10.74 -7.40
C VAL A 207 -17.57 9.97 -6.56
N ARG A 208 -18.81 10.47 -6.44
CA ARG A 208 -19.90 9.75 -5.74
C ARG A 208 -20.14 8.37 -6.31
N SER A 209 -20.09 8.22 -7.63
CA SER A 209 -20.29 6.95 -8.32
C SER A 209 -19.16 5.95 -8.02
N ASP A 210 -17.91 6.39 -8.02
CA ASP A 210 -16.75 5.54 -7.67
C ASP A 210 -16.79 5.08 -6.21
N TYR A 211 -17.13 5.99 -5.29
CA TYR A 211 -17.32 5.66 -3.88
C TYR A 211 -18.45 4.65 -3.68
N ALA A 212 -19.61 4.87 -4.31
CA ALA A 212 -20.74 3.93 -4.23
C ALA A 212 -20.38 2.54 -4.77
N GLY A 213 -19.68 2.48 -5.91
CA GLY A 213 -19.19 1.23 -6.47
C GLY A 213 -18.18 0.51 -5.58
N HIS A 214 -17.38 1.25 -4.80
CA HIS A 214 -16.46 0.65 -3.84
C HIS A 214 -17.17 0.14 -2.58
N LEU A 215 -18.10 0.91 -2.00
CA LEU A 215 -18.89 0.46 -0.86
C LEU A 215 -19.72 -0.79 -1.17
N GLU A 216 -20.26 -0.88 -2.39
CA GLU A 216 -20.93 -2.10 -2.84
C GLU A 216 -19.98 -3.31 -2.83
N ALA A 217 -18.75 -3.10 -3.29
CA ALA A 217 -17.71 -4.12 -3.23
C ALA A 217 -17.32 -4.50 -1.79
N VAL A 218 -17.41 -3.57 -0.84
CA VAL A 218 -17.23 -3.89 0.58
C VAL A 218 -18.34 -4.79 1.12
N GLN A 219 -19.60 -4.57 0.72
CA GLN A 219 -20.71 -5.48 1.06
C GLN A 219 -20.53 -6.89 0.44
N ASP A 220 -19.93 -6.97 -0.75
CA ASP A 220 -19.52 -8.26 -1.33
C ASP A 220 -18.43 -8.94 -0.49
N VAL A 221 -17.45 -8.19 0.02
CA VAL A 221 -16.40 -8.72 0.90
C VAL A 221 -16.99 -9.25 2.21
N ASP A 222 -18.00 -8.56 2.77
CA ASP A 222 -18.73 -9.05 3.95
C ASP A 222 -19.45 -10.38 3.68
N THR A 223 -20.14 -10.47 2.55
CA THR A 223 -20.81 -11.71 2.12
C THR A 223 -19.78 -12.84 1.93
N TRP A 224 -18.62 -12.52 1.36
CA TRP A 224 -17.51 -13.44 1.20
C TRP A 224 -16.97 -13.95 2.55
N LEU A 225 -16.83 -13.08 3.55
CA LEU A 225 -16.50 -13.49 4.92
C LEU A 225 -17.51 -14.49 5.48
N GLY A 226 -18.81 -14.23 5.31
CA GLY A 226 -19.89 -15.12 5.76
C GLY A 226 -19.79 -16.55 5.20
N ILE A 227 -19.30 -16.70 3.96
CA ILE A 227 -19.09 -18.02 3.33
C ILE A 227 -18.04 -18.84 4.10
N PHE A 228 -16.93 -18.23 4.53
CA PHE A 228 -15.89 -18.92 5.30
C PHE A 228 -16.34 -19.24 6.72
N LEU A 229 -17.04 -18.31 7.38
CA LEU A 229 -17.59 -18.56 8.71
C LEU A 229 -18.52 -19.77 8.71
N LYS A 230 -19.38 -19.89 7.70
CA LYS A 230 -20.28 -21.03 7.52
C LYS A 230 -19.54 -22.32 7.16
N ASP A 231 -18.50 -22.29 6.33
CA ASP A 231 -17.72 -23.49 5.98
C ASP A 231 -16.99 -24.05 7.21
N LEU A 232 -16.39 -23.18 8.03
CA LEU A 232 -15.74 -23.61 9.27
C LEU A 232 -16.72 -24.32 10.22
N GLU A 233 -17.90 -23.72 10.45
CA GLU A 233 -18.97 -24.31 11.27
C GLU A 233 -19.45 -25.65 10.70
N THR A 234 -19.75 -25.71 9.39
CA THR A 234 -20.25 -26.93 8.74
C THR A 234 -19.25 -28.09 8.84
N ARG A 235 -17.95 -27.78 8.96
CA ARG A 235 -16.87 -28.77 9.03
C ARG A 235 -16.39 -29.05 10.47
N GLY A 236 -16.94 -28.40 11.48
CA GLY A 236 -16.49 -28.56 12.87
C GLY A 236 -15.06 -28.04 13.10
N LEU A 237 -14.64 -27.02 12.34
CA LEU A 237 -13.30 -26.42 12.43
C LEU A 237 -13.29 -25.10 13.23
N GLU A 238 -14.46 -24.54 13.52
CA GLU A 238 -14.67 -23.24 14.16
C GLU A 238 -14.01 -23.13 15.54
N ASP A 239 -14.14 -24.16 16.37
CA ASP A 239 -13.60 -24.17 17.73
C ASP A 239 -12.06 -24.24 17.77
N ASN A 240 -11.44 -24.68 16.67
CA ASN A 240 -9.99 -24.82 16.56
C ASN A 240 -9.31 -23.77 15.67
N THR A 241 -10.06 -22.80 15.11
CA THR A 241 -9.53 -21.87 14.11
C THR A 241 -9.53 -20.43 14.61
N ILE A 242 -8.34 -19.83 14.65
CA ILE A 242 -8.16 -18.39 14.83
C ILE A 242 -8.30 -17.71 13.47
N ILE A 243 -9.14 -16.67 13.38
CA ILE A 243 -9.45 -15.97 12.14
C ILE A 243 -8.88 -14.56 12.19
N PHE A 244 -8.16 -14.16 11.14
CA PHE A 244 -7.81 -12.77 10.86
C PHE A 244 -8.52 -12.33 9.58
N PHE A 245 -9.23 -11.22 9.65
CA PHE A 245 -9.92 -10.60 8.52
C PHE A 245 -9.41 -9.18 8.34
N PHE A 246 -8.76 -8.89 7.20
CA PHE A 246 -8.12 -7.59 6.98
C PHE A 246 -7.88 -7.26 5.50
N SER A 247 -7.75 -5.97 5.20
CA SER A 247 -7.33 -5.47 3.87
C SER A 247 -5.81 -5.45 3.73
N ASP A 248 -5.24 -5.65 2.53
CA ASP A 248 -3.79 -5.57 2.29
C ASP A 248 -3.22 -4.14 2.34
N HIS A 249 -4.02 -3.13 2.08
CA HIS A 249 -3.75 -1.72 2.39
C HIS A 249 -5.04 -0.91 2.39
N GLY A 250 -4.96 0.38 2.74
CA GLY A 250 -6.11 1.29 2.72
C GLY A 250 -6.68 1.51 1.31
N GLY A 251 -7.85 2.16 1.24
CA GLY A 251 -8.75 2.27 0.09
C GLY A 251 -8.11 2.53 -1.28
N CYS A 252 -8.76 2.15 -2.38
CA CYS A 252 -8.30 2.50 -3.74
C CYS A 252 -8.88 3.78 -4.33
N VAL A 253 -9.92 4.35 -3.72
CA VAL A 253 -10.49 5.61 -4.20
C VAL A 253 -9.48 6.74 -4.06
N ALA A 254 -9.78 7.89 -4.67
CA ALA A 254 -8.80 8.96 -4.84
C ALA A 254 -8.14 9.37 -3.49
N ARG A 255 -6.82 9.64 -3.53
CA ARG A 255 -5.94 9.84 -2.36
C ARG A 255 -5.77 8.62 -1.42
N GLY A 256 -6.24 7.44 -1.79
CA GLY A 256 -5.97 6.18 -1.08
C GLY A 256 -4.66 5.52 -1.54
N LYS A 257 -4.77 4.41 -2.25
CA LYS A 257 -3.66 3.60 -2.80
C LYS A 257 -2.56 4.47 -3.43
N GLY A 258 -1.30 4.20 -3.06
CA GLY A 258 -0.12 4.96 -3.46
C GLY A 258 0.23 6.14 -2.55
N TYR A 259 -0.71 6.64 -1.74
CA TYR A 259 -0.52 7.80 -0.87
C TYR A 259 -0.36 7.39 0.60
N LEU A 260 0.55 8.05 1.31
CA LEU A 260 0.83 7.77 2.73
C LEU A 260 -0.14 8.42 3.72
N TYR A 261 -1.30 8.87 3.24
CA TYR A 261 -2.39 9.34 4.09
C TYR A 261 -3.11 8.14 4.77
N GLU A 262 -3.90 8.38 5.82
CA GLU A 262 -4.67 7.36 6.54
C GLU A 262 -5.61 6.62 5.60
N SER A 263 -6.16 7.32 4.59
CA SER A 263 -6.93 6.73 3.49
C SER A 263 -6.22 5.59 2.76
N GLY A 264 -4.88 5.64 2.64
CA GLY A 264 -4.07 4.61 1.99
C GLY A 264 -3.39 3.62 2.94
N LEU A 265 -3.18 3.99 4.21
CA LEU A 265 -2.43 3.18 5.18
C LEU A 265 -3.31 2.40 6.16
N LYS A 266 -4.38 3.02 6.65
CA LYS A 266 -5.21 2.47 7.72
C LYS A 266 -6.15 1.41 7.17
N ILE A 267 -6.04 0.20 7.71
CA ILE A 267 -6.81 -0.95 7.24
C ILE A 267 -7.86 -1.40 8.25
N PRO A 268 -8.99 -1.98 7.80
CA PRO A 268 -9.83 -2.76 8.68
C PRO A 268 -9.05 -4.02 9.08
N MET A 269 -9.00 -4.32 10.38
CA MET A 269 -8.42 -5.56 10.88
C MET A 269 -9.24 -6.08 12.06
N ILE A 270 -9.70 -7.33 11.95
CA ILE A 270 -10.42 -8.04 13.01
C ILE A 270 -9.74 -9.38 13.24
N ALA A 271 -9.45 -9.71 14.50
CA ALA A 271 -8.98 -11.04 14.90
C ALA A 271 -10.01 -11.72 15.81
N TYR A 272 -10.39 -12.94 15.49
CA TYR A 272 -11.28 -13.76 16.32
C TYR A 272 -10.54 -14.97 16.88
N PHE A 273 -10.59 -15.10 18.20
CA PHE A 273 -10.07 -16.24 18.94
C PHE A 273 -11.25 -17.04 19.52
N PRO A 274 -11.46 -18.30 19.10
CA PRO A 274 -12.51 -19.13 19.67
C PRO A 274 -12.24 -19.40 21.16
N PRO A 275 -13.27 -19.78 21.95
CA PRO A 275 -13.13 -19.97 23.40
C PRO A 275 -11.92 -20.82 23.79
N LYS A 276 -11.64 -21.90 23.05
CA LYS A 276 -10.48 -22.79 23.22
C LYS A 276 -9.13 -22.05 23.20
N TRP A 277 -8.97 -21.09 22.29
CA TRP A 277 -7.71 -20.39 22.04
C TRP A 277 -7.65 -18.97 22.63
N ARG A 278 -8.69 -18.53 23.35
CA ARG A 278 -8.79 -17.16 23.91
C ARG A 278 -7.64 -16.80 24.86
N HIS A 279 -7.05 -17.80 25.52
CA HIS A 279 -5.88 -17.61 26.38
C HIS A 279 -4.64 -17.14 25.60
N LEU A 280 -4.51 -17.47 24.31
CA LEU A 280 -3.38 -17.00 23.47
C LEU A 280 -3.43 -15.50 23.18
N ALA A 281 -4.61 -14.88 23.29
CA ALA A 281 -4.81 -13.44 23.18
C ALA A 281 -4.83 -12.75 24.55
N ASN A 282 -4.44 -13.42 25.64
CA ASN A 282 -4.53 -12.91 27.01
C ASN A 282 -5.94 -12.40 27.39
N GLY A 283 -6.99 -13.00 26.80
CA GLY A 283 -8.37 -12.58 27.03
C GLY A 283 -8.79 -11.27 26.35
N ALA A 284 -7.96 -10.69 25.46
CA ALA A 284 -8.29 -9.49 24.70
C ALA A 284 -9.58 -9.67 23.86
N LYS A 285 -10.41 -8.63 23.84
CA LYS A 285 -11.68 -8.54 23.10
C LYS A 285 -12.11 -7.08 22.94
N GLY A 286 -12.95 -6.79 21.96
CA GLY A 286 -13.46 -5.45 21.69
C GLY A 286 -12.45 -4.59 20.93
N LYS A 287 -12.52 -3.27 21.11
CA LYS A 287 -11.64 -2.30 20.42
C LYS A 287 -10.24 -2.32 21.03
N GLU A 288 -9.23 -2.54 20.20
CA GLU A 288 -7.80 -2.42 20.52
C GLU A 288 -7.25 -1.16 19.86
N ASN A 289 -6.71 -0.24 20.66
CA ASN A 289 -6.22 1.07 20.19
C ASN A 289 -4.69 1.12 20.05
N GLY A 290 -3.97 0.06 20.42
CA GLY A 290 -2.54 -0.05 20.20
C GLY A 290 -2.16 0.02 18.72
N LEU A 291 -0.97 0.57 18.45
CA LEU A 291 -0.42 0.64 17.09
C LEU A 291 -0.06 -0.76 16.60
N VAL A 292 -0.62 -1.16 15.46
CA VAL A 292 -0.37 -2.46 14.83
C VAL A 292 0.14 -2.25 13.43
N ASN A 293 1.29 -2.85 13.12
CA ASN A 293 1.89 -2.75 11.80
C ASN A 293 1.91 -4.12 11.12
N PHE A 294 1.84 -4.16 9.79
CA PHE A 294 1.91 -5.41 9.02
C PHE A 294 3.14 -6.28 9.31
N THR A 295 4.25 -5.67 9.68
CA THR A 295 5.44 -6.43 10.11
C THR A 295 5.16 -7.32 11.34
N ASP A 296 4.17 -7.00 12.17
CA ASP A 296 3.82 -7.72 13.40
C ASP A 296 3.03 -9.02 13.12
N LEU A 297 2.43 -9.18 11.94
CA LEU A 297 1.54 -10.31 11.63
C LEU A 297 2.27 -11.64 11.47
N GLY A 298 3.37 -11.68 10.70
CA GLY A 298 4.24 -12.85 10.58
C GLY A 298 4.74 -13.40 11.92
N PRO A 299 5.40 -12.59 12.78
CA PRO A 299 5.84 -13.04 14.11
C PRO A 299 4.66 -13.41 15.01
N THR A 300 3.50 -12.77 14.89
CA THR A 300 2.29 -13.16 15.62
C THR A 300 1.83 -14.56 15.25
N VAL A 301 1.76 -14.90 13.95
CA VAL A 301 1.37 -16.25 13.51
C VAL A 301 2.35 -17.32 13.98
N LEU A 302 3.66 -17.06 13.87
CA LEU A 302 4.68 -17.98 14.41
C LEU A 302 4.48 -18.19 15.92
N SER A 303 4.27 -17.11 16.67
CA SER A 303 4.04 -17.13 18.11
C SER A 303 2.78 -17.92 18.51
N LEU A 304 1.68 -17.78 17.76
CA LEU A 304 0.45 -18.55 17.94
C LEU A 304 0.65 -20.04 17.66
N ALA A 305 1.49 -20.38 16.68
CA ALA A 305 1.87 -21.75 16.35
C ALA A 305 2.89 -22.36 17.35
N GLY A 306 3.33 -21.59 18.36
CA GLY A 306 4.35 -22.00 19.31
C GLY A 306 5.78 -22.02 18.73
N VAL A 307 5.99 -21.39 17.59
CA VAL A 307 7.29 -21.21 16.91
C VAL A 307 7.89 -19.88 17.32
N LYS A 308 9.16 -19.87 17.74
CA LYS A 308 9.83 -18.63 18.14
C LYS A 308 10.10 -17.76 16.90
N PRO A 309 9.63 -16.50 16.86
CA PRO A 309 9.96 -15.59 15.77
C PRO A 309 11.48 -15.41 15.62
N PRO A 310 12.02 -15.46 14.38
CA PRO A 310 13.41 -15.17 14.10
C PRO A 310 13.83 -13.76 14.53
N LYS A 311 15.09 -13.59 14.92
CA LYS A 311 15.63 -12.29 15.37
C LYS A 311 15.69 -11.23 14.27
N ASN A 312 15.70 -11.63 12.99
CA ASN A 312 15.75 -10.71 11.86
C ASN A 312 14.37 -10.14 11.48
N MET A 313 13.27 -10.64 12.04
CA MET A 313 11.97 -9.99 11.89
C MET A 313 11.97 -8.65 12.62
N GLN A 314 11.45 -7.63 11.94
CA GLN A 314 11.40 -6.26 12.47
C GLN A 314 10.08 -5.97 13.20
N GLY A 315 9.03 -6.73 12.90
CA GLY A 315 7.79 -6.71 13.67
C GLY A 315 7.89 -7.53 14.95
N LYS A 316 6.89 -7.35 15.82
CA LYS A 316 6.78 -8.00 17.13
C LYS A 316 5.49 -8.79 17.20
N ALA A 317 5.55 -9.97 17.80
CA ALA A 317 4.35 -10.78 18.01
C ALA A 317 3.39 -10.06 18.96
N LEU A 318 2.13 -9.86 18.53
CA LEU A 318 1.08 -9.25 19.34
C LEU A 318 0.50 -10.25 20.35
N TYR A 319 0.39 -11.52 19.93
CA TYR A 319 -0.24 -12.59 20.69
C TYR A 319 0.55 -13.90 20.62
N GLY A 320 0.12 -14.90 21.38
CA GLY A 320 0.73 -16.22 21.41
C GLY A 320 1.89 -16.36 22.39
N LYS A 321 2.59 -17.49 22.32
CA LYS A 321 3.59 -17.92 23.30
C LYS A 321 4.79 -16.97 23.44
N PHE A 322 5.13 -16.27 22.36
CA PHE A 322 6.26 -15.35 22.27
C PHE A 322 5.81 -13.90 22.06
N ALA A 323 4.58 -13.57 22.49
CA ALA A 323 4.07 -12.20 22.44
C ALA A 323 5.04 -11.22 23.11
N SER A 324 5.30 -10.10 22.45
CA SER A 324 6.11 -9.01 23.00
C SER A 324 5.37 -8.35 24.17
N LYS A 325 6.11 -8.01 25.23
CA LYS A 325 5.58 -7.19 26.34
C LYS A 325 5.76 -5.69 26.08
N GLU A 326 6.54 -5.34 25.07
CA GLU A 326 6.81 -3.95 24.70
C GLU A 326 5.64 -3.39 23.92
N LYS A 327 5.16 -2.21 24.33
CA LYS A 327 4.18 -1.45 23.57
C LYS A 327 4.87 -0.68 22.45
N ARG A 328 4.21 -0.60 21.30
CA ARG A 328 4.68 0.16 20.16
C ARG A 328 4.28 1.63 20.35
N GLU A 329 5.28 2.49 20.53
CA GLU A 329 5.08 3.94 20.68
C GLU A 329 4.98 4.65 19.32
N VAL A 330 5.60 4.10 18.28
CA VAL A 330 5.52 4.62 16.90
C VAL A 330 5.46 3.49 15.87
N GLN A 331 4.80 3.76 14.75
CA GLN A 331 4.79 2.88 13.58
C GLN A 331 5.17 3.61 12.31
N PHE A 332 5.74 2.86 11.36
CA PHE A 332 6.36 3.39 10.15
C PHE A 332 5.70 2.85 8.90
N ALA A 333 5.73 3.65 7.83
CA ALA A 333 5.26 3.26 6.51
C ALA A 333 6.14 3.86 5.40
N LEU A 334 6.05 3.29 4.20
CA LEU A 334 6.78 3.73 3.02
C LEU A 334 5.87 3.74 1.79
N ALA A 335 6.05 4.74 0.92
CA ALA A 335 5.41 4.72 -0.39
C ALA A 335 6.20 3.75 -1.28
N ALA A 336 5.49 2.82 -1.92
CA ALA A 336 6.11 1.95 -2.90
C ALA A 336 6.48 2.76 -4.14
N ASN A 337 7.74 2.68 -4.57
CA ASN A 337 8.21 3.35 -5.78
C ASN A 337 7.52 2.73 -7.00
N GLN A 338 6.91 3.54 -7.87
CA GLN A 338 6.18 3.06 -9.05
C GLN A 338 7.04 3.09 -10.32
N LEU A 339 8.01 2.18 -10.42
CA LEU A 339 8.90 2.03 -11.57
C LEU A 339 9.51 3.37 -12.03
N HIS A 340 8.90 4.00 -13.04
CA HIS A 340 9.32 5.25 -13.67
C HIS A 340 9.08 6.47 -12.78
N HIS A 341 8.03 6.45 -11.95
CA HIS A 341 7.80 7.43 -10.90
C HIS A 341 8.58 7.03 -9.64
N PHE A 342 9.91 7.15 -9.70
CA PHE A 342 10.78 6.89 -8.56
C PHE A 342 10.77 8.08 -7.59
N MET A 343 9.98 7.97 -6.52
CA MET A 343 9.77 9.02 -5.54
C MET A 343 9.65 8.41 -4.14
N PRO A 344 10.78 8.17 -3.45
CA PRO A 344 10.75 7.63 -2.11
C PRO A 344 10.07 8.61 -1.15
N VAL A 345 9.05 8.13 -0.43
CA VAL A 345 8.37 8.84 0.66
C VAL A 345 8.29 7.89 1.86
N ARG A 346 8.40 8.44 3.08
CA ARG A 346 8.33 7.68 4.32
C ARG A 346 7.40 8.38 5.32
N ALA A 347 6.77 7.62 6.20
CA ALA A 347 5.90 8.17 7.24
C ALA A 347 6.14 7.50 8.60
N VAL A 348 5.88 8.26 9.66
CA VAL A 348 5.83 7.77 11.05
C VAL A 348 4.63 8.37 11.77
N THR A 349 4.00 7.60 12.65
CA THR A 349 2.99 8.12 13.58
C THR A 349 3.17 7.53 14.98
N ASP A 350 2.77 8.30 15.99
CA ASP A 350 2.55 7.82 17.37
C ASP A 350 1.07 7.50 17.67
N GLY A 351 0.20 7.54 16.65
CA GLY A 351 -1.25 7.34 16.77
C GLY A 351 -2.05 8.63 16.85
N ARG A 352 -1.42 9.77 17.14
CA ARG A 352 -2.03 11.10 17.07
C ARG A 352 -1.36 11.96 16.02
N PHE A 353 -0.05 12.18 16.16
CA PHE A 353 0.71 12.96 15.20
C PHE A 353 1.25 12.04 14.12
N LYS A 354 1.21 12.53 12.89
CA LYS A 354 1.76 11.82 11.74
C LYS A 354 2.67 12.72 10.94
N TYR A 355 3.87 12.23 10.70
CA TYR A 355 4.89 12.90 9.92
C TYR A 355 5.10 12.15 8.61
N ILE A 356 5.09 12.88 7.50
CA ILE A 356 5.40 12.37 6.16
C ILE A 356 6.63 13.14 5.64
N ARG A 357 7.66 12.40 5.24
CA ARG A 357 8.88 12.92 4.60
C ARG A 357 8.89 12.51 3.14
N SER A 358 8.80 13.49 2.25
CA SER A 358 9.16 13.28 0.84
C SER A 358 10.61 13.70 0.60
N TYR A 359 11.35 12.82 -0.06
CA TYR A 359 12.76 13.07 -0.37
C TYR A 359 12.96 13.75 -1.73
N ILE A 360 11.89 13.88 -2.53
CA ILE A 360 11.88 14.59 -3.81
C ILE A 360 10.64 15.51 -3.83
N PRO A 361 10.65 16.63 -3.06
CA PRO A 361 9.46 17.43 -2.77
C PRO A 361 8.83 18.14 -3.97
N TYR A 362 9.63 18.37 -5.00
CA TYR A 362 9.23 19.10 -6.19
C TYR A 362 8.44 18.27 -7.20
N ARG A 363 8.30 16.96 -6.98
CA ARG A 363 7.44 16.09 -7.78
C ARG A 363 6.06 16.02 -7.14
N GLN A 364 5.04 16.24 -7.95
CA GLN A 364 3.64 16.20 -7.51
C GLN A 364 3.22 14.76 -7.18
N PHE A 365 2.21 14.59 -6.32
CA PHE A 365 1.67 13.25 -6.05
C PHE A 365 0.71 12.76 -7.15
N ALA A 366 0.03 13.68 -7.85
CA ALA A 366 -0.95 13.39 -8.89
C ALA A 366 -0.29 13.01 -10.24
N LEU A 367 0.67 12.10 -10.23
CA LEU A 367 1.31 11.57 -11.45
C LEU A 367 0.50 10.40 -12.00
N ARG A 368 0.22 10.44 -13.31
CA ARG A 368 -0.76 9.52 -13.88
C ARG A 368 -0.22 8.10 -13.96
N ASN A 369 -1.08 7.17 -13.57
CA ASN A 369 -0.94 5.75 -13.89
C ASN A 369 -2.24 5.20 -14.48
N TYR A 370 -2.12 4.09 -15.20
CA TYR A 370 -3.23 3.47 -15.93
C TYR A 370 -4.41 3.08 -15.04
N TYR A 371 -4.17 2.75 -13.75
CA TYR A 371 -5.26 2.32 -12.89
C TYR A 371 -6.04 3.50 -12.31
N GLN A 372 -5.36 4.42 -11.61
CA GLN A 372 -6.03 5.52 -10.93
C GLN A 372 -6.69 6.46 -11.93
N TRP A 373 -6.02 6.82 -13.03
CA TRP A 373 -6.64 7.63 -14.08
C TRP A 373 -7.51 6.83 -15.05
N GLY A 374 -7.64 5.53 -14.83
CA GLY A 374 -8.71 4.72 -15.39
C GLY A 374 -10.00 4.78 -14.56
N MET A 375 -10.00 5.39 -13.37
CA MET A 375 -11.21 5.65 -12.60
C MET A 375 -11.87 6.96 -13.06
N PRO A 376 -13.20 7.00 -13.25
CA PRO A 376 -13.92 8.22 -13.62
C PRO A 376 -13.70 9.39 -12.67
N SER A 377 -13.62 9.14 -11.36
CA SER A 377 -13.38 10.17 -10.34
C SER A 377 -12.10 10.96 -10.59
N ASN A 378 -10.96 10.29 -10.81
CA ASN A 378 -9.68 10.94 -11.08
C ASN A 378 -9.71 11.78 -12.37
N LYS A 379 -10.39 11.32 -13.43
CA LYS A 379 -10.52 12.11 -14.68
C LYS A 379 -11.38 13.35 -14.48
N ALA A 380 -12.49 13.22 -13.74
CA ALA A 380 -13.35 14.34 -13.42
C ALA A 380 -12.63 15.36 -12.51
N TRP A 381 -11.82 14.87 -11.58
CA TRP A 381 -10.98 15.69 -10.72
C TRP A 381 -9.90 16.45 -11.52
N ASP A 382 -9.19 15.77 -12.42
CA ASP A 382 -8.27 16.41 -13.37
C ASP A 382 -8.96 17.54 -14.14
N LYS A 383 -10.15 17.28 -14.69
CA LYS A 383 -10.91 18.28 -15.45
C LYS A 383 -11.27 19.50 -14.60
N LEU A 384 -11.65 19.29 -13.34
CA LEU A 384 -11.98 20.37 -12.40
C LEU A 384 -10.75 21.23 -12.11
N VAL A 385 -9.62 20.60 -11.75
CA VAL A 385 -8.41 21.30 -11.30
C VAL A 385 -7.65 21.92 -12.47
N LEU A 386 -7.30 21.11 -13.48
CA LEU A 386 -6.51 21.57 -14.63
C LEU A 386 -7.30 22.46 -15.58
N GLY A 387 -8.63 22.35 -15.58
CA GLY A 387 -9.53 23.25 -16.32
C GLY A 387 -9.72 24.63 -15.67
N GLY A 388 -9.14 24.87 -14.49
CA GLY A 388 -9.28 26.16 -13.78
C GLY A 388 -10.67 26.38 -13.17
N HIS A 389 -11.42 25.32 -12.92
CA HIS A 389 -12.76 25.36 -12.32
C HIS A 389 -12.77 25.02 -10.82
N ASN A 390 -11.61 24.73 -10.24
CA ASN A 390 -11.49 24.39 -8.83
C ASN A 390 -11.77 25.60 -7.92
N THR A 391 -12.69 25.43 -6.97
CA THR A 391 -13.07 26.47 -6.01
C THR A 391 -12.59 26.19 -4.59
N ASN A 392 -12.01 25.01 -4.33
CA ASN A 392 -11.47 24.63 -3.02
C ASN A 392 -9.95 24.37 -3.12
N PRO A 393 -9.10 25.13 -2.40
CA PRO A 393 -7.65 24.93 -2.43
C PRO A 393 -7.20 23.55 -1.94
N ASP A 394 -7.99 22.83 -1.14
CA ASP A 394 -7.61 21.50 -0.65
C ASP A 394 -7.57 20.47 -1.79
N TRP A 395 -8.46 20.63 -2.79
CA TRP A 395 -8.58 19.69 -3.91
C TRP A 395 -7.45 19.79 -4.93
N LYS A 396 -6.55 20.78 -4.81
CA LYS A 396 -5.34 20.88 -5.64
C LYS A 396 -4.07 20.36 -4.94
N GLN A 397 -4.14 19.96 -3.66
CA GLN A 397 -2.97 19.58 -2.86
C GLN A 397 -2.09 18.51 -3.54
N THR A 398 -2.68 17.52 -4.22
CA THR A 398 -1.91 16.46 -4.91
C THR A 398 -1.35 16.89 -6.27
N PHE A 399 -1.90 17.94 -6.88
CA PHE A 399 -1.49 18.50 -8.16
C PHE A 399 -0.36 19.53 -8.03
N GLU A 400 -0.09 19.99 -6.82
CA GLU A 400 0.97 20.94 -6.52
C GLU A 400 2.20 20.22 -5.95
N PRO A 401 3.40 20.80 -6.11
CA PRO A 401 4.55 20.40 -5.29
C PRO A 401 4.20 20.52 -3.80
N HIS A 402 4.78 19.66 -2.99
CA HIS A 402 4.51 19.62 -1.55
C HIS A 402 5.80 19.88 -0.78
N PRO A 403 5.74 20.35 0.48
CA PRO A 403 6.93 20.50 1.29
C PRO A 403 7.63 19.15 1.47
N ALA A 404 8.93 19.20 1.76
CA ALA A 404 9.70 18.01 2.05
C ALA A 404 9.26 17.36 3.36
N GLU A 405 8.72 18.15 4.29
CA GLU A 405 8.23 17.72 5.59
C GLU A 405 6.76 18.10 5.73
N MET A 406 5.93 17.15 6.14
CA MET A 406 4.52 17.39 6.46
C MET A 406 4.21 16.78 7.82
N LEU A 407 3.47 17.50 8.67
CA LEU A 407 3.05 17.06 10.00
C LEU A 407 1.55 17.28 10.19
N PHE A 408 0.82 16.26 10.61
CA PHE A 408 -0.63 16.31 10.83
C PHE A 408 -0.99 15.90 12.26
N ASP A 409 -2.01 16.54 12.85
CA ASP A 409 -2.63 16.15 14.13
C ASP A 409 -3.94 15.40 13.81
N LEU A 410 -3.89 14.07 13.75
CA LEU A 410 -4.99 13.21 13.29
C LEU A 410 -6.26 13.29 14.16
N GLU A 411 -6.15 13.79 15.39
CA GLU A 411 -7.31 14.03 16.25
C GLU A 411 -8.12 15.25 15.80
N LYS A 412 -7.47 16.26 15.24
CA LYS A 412 -8.10 17.51 14.77
C LYS A 412 -8.33 17.53 13.27
N ASP A 413 -7.49 16.84 12.54
CA ASP A 413 -7.41 16.81 11.08
C ASP A 413 -7.32 15.36 10.60
N PRO A 414 -8.39 14.56 10.75
CA PRO A 414 -8.39 13.14 10.38
C PRO A 414 -8.26 12.92 8.87
N ASP A 415 -8.57 13.95 8.07
CA ASP A 415 -8.39 13.98 6.63
C ASP A 415 -7.01 14.54 6.22
N GLU A 416 -6.10 14.87 7.15
CA GLU A 416 -4.72 15.28 6.86
C GLU A 416 -4.60 16.41 5.81
N LEU A 417 -5.45 17.44 5.91
CA LEU A 417 -5.47 18.58 4.99
C LEU A 417 -4.57 19.74 5.46
N HIS A 418 -4.30 19.83 6.76
CA HIS A 418 -3.66 20.98 7.38
C HIS A 418 -2.25 20.63 7.85
N ASP A 419 -1.25 20.95 7.03
CA ASP A 419 0.16 20.75 7.37
C ASP A 419 0.62 21.71 8.47
N LEU A 420 1.15 21.15 9.56
CA LEU A 420 1.67 21.83 10.74
C LEU A 420 3.19 21.97 10.72
N SER A 421 3.89 21.47 9.69
CA SER A 421 5.36 21.42 9.62
C SER A 421 6.03 22.79 9.74
N ALA A 422 5.38 23.85 9.26
CA ALA A 422 5.88 25.23 9.32
C ALA A 422 5.44 26.01 10.57
N ILE A 423 4.65 25.40 11.46
CA ILE A 423 4.04 26.06 12.61
C ILE A 423 4.98 25.95 13.84
N PRO A 424 5.51 27.07 14.37
CA PRO A 424 6.52 27.05 15.44
C PRO A 424 6.11 26.27 16.69
N GLU A 425 4.82 26.28 17.05
CA GLU A 425 4.26 25.57 18.19
C GLU A 425 4.44 24.04 18.10
N TYR A 426 4.59 23.49 16.89
CA TYR A 426 4.78 22.06 16.66
C TYR A 426 6.23 21.68 16.34
N ALA A 427 7.20 22.61 16.45
CA ALA A 427 8.59 22.36 16.09
C ALA A 427 9.23 21.20 16.86
N GLU A 428 8.89 21.05 18.15
CA GLU A 428 9.41 19.96 18.98
C GLU A 428 8.83 18.59 18.58
N THR A 429 7.53 18.55 18.26
CA THR A 429 6.85 17.36 17.74
C THR A 429 7.42 16.96 16.37
N LEU A 430 7.59 17.94 15.47
CA LEU A 430 8.21 17.73 14.15
C LEU A 430 9.61 17.14 14.31
N TYR A 431 10.44 17.71 15.19
CA TYR A 431 11.79 17.22 15.44
C TYR A 431 11.78 15.77 15.96
N LYS A 432 10.93 15.45 16.94
CA LYS A 432 10.80 14.08 17.48
C LYS A 432 10.42 13.08 16.39
N MET A 433 9.43 13.41 15.55
CA MET A 433 8.99 12.51 14.47
C MET A 433 10.04 12.36 13.37
N ARG A 434 10.69 13.46 12.98
CA ARG A 434 11.82 13.44 12.04
C ARG A 434 12.93 12.52 12.54
N GLN A 435 13.33 12.67 13.81
CA GLN A 435 14.39 11.84 14.40
C GLN A 435 13.98 10.37 14.43
N ALA A 436 12.74 10.06 14.85
CA ALA A 436 12.26 8.68 14.88
C ALA A 436 12.29 8.03 13.48
N LEU A 437 11.94 8.78 12.43
CA LEU A 437 11.98 8.28 11.06
C LEU A 437 13.42 8.11 10.54
N SER A 438 14.28 9.07 10.84
CA SER A 438 15.71 9.06 10.52
C SER A 438 16.44 7.87 11.14
N ASP A 439 16.16 7.58 12.42
CA ASP A 439 16.69 6.42 13.15
C ASP A 439 16.17 5.10 12.58
N HIS A 440 14.89 5.07 12.19
CA HIS A 440 14.27 3.90 11.59
C HIS A 440 14.94 3.51 10.27
N ILE A 441 15.17 4.49 9.38
CA ILE A 441 15.84 4.29 8.09
C ILE A 441 17.22 3.66 8.28
N ARG A 442 18.02 4.20 9.21
CA ARG A 442 19.36 3.69 9.53
C ARG A 442 19.31 2.31 10.16
N THR A 443 18.46 2.11 11.16
CA THR A 443 18.35 0.84 11.90
C THR A 443 17.89 -0.32 11.00
N THR A 444 16.97 -0.05 10.09
CA THR A 444 16.45 -1.05 9.15
C THR A 444 17.34 -1.27 7.93
N HIS A 445 18.34 -0.42 7.73
CA HIS A 445 19.16 -0.38 6.51
C HIS A 445 18.25 -0.30 5.27
N ASP A 446 17.34 0.68 5.26
CA ASP A 446 16.33 0.88 4.22
C ASP A 446 16.98 0.98 2.83
N LEU A 447 16.69 0.00 1.95
CA LEU A 447 17.22 -0.05 0.58
C LEU A 447 16.32 0.67 -0.43
N GLY A 448 15.22 1.27 0.02
CA GLY A 448 14.26 1.97 -0.84
C GLY A 448 14.77 3.28 -1.46
N PHE A 449 15.99 3.68 -1.12
CA PHE A 449 16.71 4.80 -1.73
C PHE A 449 17.66 4.38 -2.87
N PHE A 450 17.79 3.07 -3.12
CA PHE A 450 18.51 2.54 -4.27
C PHE A 450 17.62 2.56 -5.52
N LEU A 451 18.23 2.96 -6.64
CA LEU A 451 17.56 3.07 -7.93
C LEU A 451 17.00 1.72 -8.40
N PRO A 452 15.88 1.70 -9.15
CA PRO A 452 15.27 0.45 -9.61
C PRO A 452 16.19 -0.43 -10.46
N ASN A 453 17.09 0.16 -11.25
CA ASN A 453 18.05 -0.57 -12.07
C ASN A 453 19.27 -1.06 -11.30
N SER A 454 19.54 -0.53 -10.10
CA SER A 454 20.60 -1.03 -9.21
C SER A 454 20.27 -2.37 -8.55
N ARG A 455 19.07 -2.93 -8.78
CA ARG A 455 18.52 -4.12 -8.11
C ARG A 455 18.58 -5.41 -8.96
N THR A 456 19.09 -5.33 -10.19
CA THR A 456 19.01 -6.44 -11.15
C THR A 456 20.30 -7.27 -11.19
N GLY A 457 20.16 -8.58 -11.40
CA GLY A 457 21.29 -9.51 -11.56
C GLY A 457 22.03 -9.89 -10.27
N HIS A 458 21.50 -9.52 -9.10
CA HIS A 458 22.04 -9.86 -7.79
C HIS A 458 20.99 -9.61 -6.69
N ILE A 459 21.21 -10.16 -5.51
CA ILE A 459 20.42 -9.85 -4.31
C ILE A 459 20.94 -8.54 -3.70
N LEU A 460 20.19 -7.44 -3.81
CA LEU A 460 20.63 -6.11 -3.33
C LEU A 460 21.00 -6.13 -1.84
N TYR A 461 20.19 -6.81 -1.02
CA TYR A 461 20.43 -6.98 0.42
C TYR A 461 21.84 -7.52 0.73
N GLU A 462 22.28 -8.52 -0.02
CA GLU A 462 23.58 -9.16 0.17
C GLU A 462 24.72 -8.32 -0.42
N LYS A 463 24.52 -7.77 -1.62
CA LYS A 463 25.52 -6.93 -2.29
C LYS A 463 25.93 -5.74 -1.42
N VAL A 464 24.95 -4.98 -0.92
CA VAL A 464 25.18 -3.79 -0.07
C VAL A 464 26.03 -4.13 1.15
N ARG A 465 25.77 -5.29 1.78
CA ARG A 465 26.53 -5.76 2.95
C ARG A 465 27.92 -6.27 2.58
N LYS A 466 28.02 -7.05 1.50
CA LYS A 466 29.28 -7.61 1.00
C LYS A 466 30.27 -6.53 0.56
N GLU A 467 29.77 -5.53 -0.15
CA GLU A 467 30.57 -4.40 -0.66
C GLU A 467 30.80 -3.32 0.41
N LYS A 468 30.15 -3.43 1.58
CA LYS A 468 30.18 -2.42 2.64
C LYS A 468 29.82 -1.04 2.10
N TYR A 469 28.71 -0.98 1.37
CA TYR A 469 28.21 0.27 0.80
C TYR A 469 28.08 1.33 1.91
N PRO A 470 28.50 2.59 1.70
CA PRO A 470 28.46 3.65 2.71
C PRO A 470 27.02 4.15 2.91
N LEU A 471 26.18 3.35 3.57
CA LEU A 471 24.76 3.64 3.78
C LEU A 471 24.54 4.92 4.59
N ASP A 472 25.36 5.19 5.60
CA ASP A 472 25.22 6.42 6.41
C ASP A 472 25.48 7.68 5.57
N GLU A 473 26.49 7.67 4.69
CA GLU A 473 26.75 8.78 3.75
C GLU A 473 25.59 8.94 2.75
N LEU A 474 24.99 7.83 2.30
CA LEU A 474 23.83 7.86 1.41
C LEU A 474 22.63 8.48 2.13
N TYR A 475 22.33 8.06 3.35
CA TYR A 475 21.19 8.57 4.11
C TYR A 475 21.36 10.05 4.48
N GLU A 476 22.56 10.49 4.84
CA GLU A 476 22.85 11.91 5.05
C GLU A 476 22.58 12.73 3.78
N LEU A 477 23.09 12.27 2.63
CA LEU A 477 22.85 12.93 1.35
C LEU A 477 21.36 12.96 0.97
N VAL A 478 20.64 11.84 1.14
CA VAL A 478 19.20 11.71 0.89
C VAL A 478 18.39 12.70 1.75
N GLU A 479 18.69 12.77 3.04
CA GLU A 479 18.01 13.68 3.97
C GLU A 479 18.25 15.14 3.58
N ILE A 480 19.46 15.48 3.13
CA ILE A 480 19.83 16.84 2.70
C ILE A 480 19.22 17.19 1.34
N ALA A 481 19.18 16.27 0.37
CA ALA A 481 18.80 16.55 -1.01
C ALA A 481 17.41 17.21 -1.14
N GLY A 482 16.40 16.69 -0.43
CA GLY A 482 15.05 17.24 -0.43
C GLY A 482 14.89 18.58 0.33
N THR A 483 15.89 19.01 1.08
CA THR A 483 15.89 20.29 1.82
C THR A 483 17.16 21.10 1.54
N ALA A 484 17.74 20.89 0.35
CA ALA A 484 19.03 21.47 0.00
C ALA A 484 18.96 23.01 0.04
N THR A 485 20.02 23.61 0.58
CA THR A 485 20.26 25.06 0.51
C THR A 485 21.58 25.31 -0.21
N VAL A 486 21.90 26.56 -0.52
CA VAL A 486 23.22 26.91 -1.11
C VAL A 486 24.40 26.41 -0.27
N ALA A 487 24.23 26.22 1.05
CA ALA A 487 25.26 25.65 1.91
C ALA A 487 25.55 24.16 1.63
N SER A 488 24.61 23.46 0.99
CA SER A 488 24.73 22.05 0.61
C SER A 488 25.59 21.84 -0.65
N LEU A 489 25.87 22.89 -1.44
CA LEU A 489 26.55 22.79 -2.74
C LEU A 489 27.86 21.96 -2.71
N PRO A 490 28.79 22.15 -1.74
CA PRO A 490 30.02 21.34 -1.71
C PRO A 490 29.77 19.83 -1.59
N MET A 491 28.74 19.44 -0.85
CA MET A 491 28.32 18.04 -0.73
C MET A 491 27.72 17.54 -2.04
N LEU A 492 26.85 18.34 -2.67
CA LEU A 492 26.20 17.97 -3.93
C LEU A 492 27.21 17.85 -5.07
N GLU A 493 28.20 18.75 -5.16
CA GLU A 493 29.31 18.70 -6.13
C GLU A 493 30.11 17.40 -6.01
N LYS A 494 30.45 17.00 -4.77
CA LYS A 494 31.11 15.74 -4.50
C LYS A 494 30.23 14.54 -4.89
N ALA A 495 28.93 14.62 -4.59
CA ALA A 495 27.98 13.54 -4.84
C ALA A 495 27.77 13.26 -6.34
N ILE A 496 27.59 14.30 -7.16
CA ILE A 496 27.38 14.15 -8.62
C ILE A 496 28.62 13.61 -9.35
N ALA A 497 29.81 13.75 -8.76
CA ALA A 497 31.06 13.19 -9.28
C ALA A 497 31.35 11.76 -8.77
N SER A 498 30.51 11.19 -7.91
CA SER A 498 30.74 9.90 -7.29
C SER A 498 30.71 8.74 -8.31
N PRO A 499 31.54 7.69 -8.14
CA PRO A 499 31.38 6.47 -8.93
C PRO A 499 30.09 5.71 -8.58
N LEU A 500 29.52 5.95 -7.39
CA LEU A 500 28.30 5.29 -6.93
C LEU A 500 27.06 5.95 -7.56
N PRO A 501 26.21 5.19 -8.28
CA PRO A 501 25.07 5.78 -8.99
C PRO A 501 24.02 6.39 -8.06
N GLU A 502 23.82 5.83 -6.86
CA GLU A 502 22.86 6.40 -5.90
C GLU A 502 23.34 7.75 -5.37
N MET A 503 24.65 7.89 -5.09
CA MET A 503 25.23 9.18 -4.68
C MET A 503 25.07 10.24 -5.78
N ARG A 504 25.33 9.86 -7.05
CA ARG A 504 25.10 10.77 -8.16
C ARG A 504 23.64 11.20 -8.22
N PHE A 505 22.71 10.25 -8.23
CA PHE A 505 21.28 10.53 -8.30
C PHE A 505 20.83 11.50 -7.21
N TRP A 506 21.14 11.21 -5.94
CA TRP A 506 20.72 12.07 -4.82
C TRP A 506 21.44 13.42 -4.81
N GLY A 507 22.67 13.50 -5.33
CA GLY A 507 23.34 14.76 -5.64
C GLY A 507 22.56 15.59 -6.65
N VAL A 508 22.09 14.96 -7.74
CA VAL A 508 21.25 15.63 -8.75
C VAL A 508 19.91 16.07 -8.15
N VAL A 509 19.25 15.25 -7.32
CA VAL A 509 18.02 15.64 -6.62
C VAL A 509 18.22 16.93 -5.81
N GLY A 510 19.35 17.06 -5.11
CA GLY A 510 19.70 18.29 -4.41
C GLY A 510 19.84 19.50 -5.34
N TYR A 511 20.47 19.32 -6.51
CA TYR A 511 20.55 20.37 -7.53
C TYR A 511 19.18 20.73 -8.10
N SER A 512 18.33 19.75 -8.41
CA SER A 512 16.95 19.97 -8.86
C SER A 512 16.16 20.80 -7.86
N ASN A 513 16.30 20.51 -6.56
CA ASN A 513 15.67 21.29 -5.49
C ASN A 513 16.16 22.75 -5.50
N LEU A 514 17.47 22.97 -5.52
CA LEU A 514 18.05 24.33 -5.57
C LEU A 514 17.66 25.11 -6.83
N ALA A 515 17.62 24.44 -7.97
CA ALA A 515 17.28 25.03 -9.26
C ALA A 515 15.81 25.46 -9.31
N ARG A 516 14.89 24.58 -8.89
CA ARG A 516 13.46 24.88 -8.85
C ARG A 516 13.13 26.00 -7.88
N GLU A 517 13.73 25.99 -6.69
CA GLU A 517 13.57 27.06 -5.68
C GLU A 517 14.32 28.34 -6.05
N LYS A 518 14.93 28.41 -7.25
CA LYS A 518 15.65 29.57 -7.78
C LYS A 518 16.80 30.03 -6.88
N GLN A 519 17.33 29.14 -6.04
CA GLN A 519 18.50 29.41 -5.18
C GLN A 519 19.81 29.40 -5.97
N ILE A 520 19.83 28.75 -7.13
CA ILE A 520 20.90 28.80 -8.12
C ILE A 520 20.31 29.09 -9.50
N ASN A 521 21.09 29.71 -10.38
CA ASN A 521 20.66 30.10 -11.73
C ASN A 521 21.67 29.72 -12.82
N THR A 522 22.81 29.17 -12.44
CA THR A 522 23.89 28.78 -13.36
C THR A 522 24.02 27.27 -13.34
N CYS A 523 23.93 26.64 -14.51
CA CYS A 523 24.12 25.21 -14.65
C CYS A 523 25.60 24.83 -14.50
N PRO A 524 26.00 24.05 -13.48
CA PRO A 524 27.35 23.52 -13.39
C PRO A 524 27.65 22.59 -14.58
N GLN A 525 28.86 22.66 -15.13
CA GLN A 525 29.24 21.81 -16.26
C GLN A 525 29.19 20.32 -15.91
N ALA A 526 29.53 19.97 -14.66
CA ALA A 526 29.44 18.59 -14.17
C ALA A 526 27.99 18.09 -14.16
N LEU A 527 27.03 18.93 -13.76
CA LEU A 527 25.60 18.59 -13.80
C LEU A 527 25.11 18.42 -15.25
N LEU A 528 25.50 19.33 -16.15
CA LEU A 528 25.14 19.25 -17.57
C LEU A 528 25.68 17.97 -18.23
N ALA A 529 26.89 17.52 -17.84
CA ALA A 529 27.47 16.29 -18.36
C ALA A 529 26.64 15.04 -17.99
N LEU A 530 25.90 15.06 -16.87
CA LEU A 530 25.07 13.93 -16.45
C LEU A 530 23.85 13.69 -17.35
N LEU A 531 23.51 14.58 -18.28
CA LEU A 531 22.54 14.27 -19.34
C LEU A 531 22.92 13.02 -20.14
N GLN A 532 24.21 12.69 -20.17
CA GLN A 532 24.79 11.53 -20.85
C GLN A 532 25.14 10.39 -19.88
N ASP A 533 24.71 10.44 -18.60
CA ASP A 533 24.91 9.32 -17.67
C ASP A 533 24.24 8.05 -18.22
N GLU A 534 24.95 6.92 -18.12
CA GLU A 534 24.46 5.62 -18.57
C GLU A 534 23.22 5.16 -17.78
N ASN A 535 23.05 5.64 -16.55
CA ASN A 535 21.88 5.39 -15.75
C ASN A 535 20.73 6.34 -16.16
N PRO A 536 19.61 5.82 -16.70
CA PRO A 536 18.52 6.66 -17.19
C PRO A 536 17.82 7.47 -16.08
N TYR A 537 17.83 7.01 -14.81
CA TYR A 537 17.27 7.78 -13.70
C TYR A 537 18.11 9.03 -13.41
N ILE A 538 19.44 8.91 -13.45
CA ILE A 538 20.36 10.03 -13.23
C ILE A 538 20.25 11.01 -14.39
N ALA A 539 20.28 10.52 -15.62
CA ALA A 539 20.20 11.38 -16.80
C ALA A 539 18.86 12.13 -16.90
N SER A 540 17.75 11.50 -16.55
CA SER A 540 16.43 12.16 -16.53
C SER A 540 16.31 13.17 -15.39
N GLU A 541 16.85 12.86 -14.20
CA GLU A 541 16.85 13.83 -13.09
C GLU A 541 17.76 15.03 -13.41
N ALA A 542 18.90 14.80 -14.07
CA ALA A 542 19.78 15.88 -14.51
C ALA A 542 19.07 16.73 -15.57
N ALA A 543 18.37 16.09 -16.50
CA ALA A 543 17.55 16.77 -17.49
C ALA A 543 16.46 17.63 -16.85
N TYR A 544 15.81 17.17 -15.79
CA TYR A 544 14.89 17.97 -15.00
C TYR A 544 15.57 19.20 -14.39
N ALA A 545 16.71 19.01 -13.69
CA ALA A 545 17.43 20.10 -13.03
C ALA A 545 17.85 21.20 -14.01
N VAL A 546 18.44 20.84 -15.16
CA VAL A 546 19.02 21.83 -16.09
C VAL A 546 17.95 22.65 -16.83
N VAL A 547 16.70 22.18 -16.90
CA VAL A 547 15.58 22.97 -17.44
C VAL A 547 15.42 24.28 -16.67
N TYR A 548 15.51 24.23 -15.34
CA TYR A 548 15.44 25.40 -14.46
C TYR A 548 16.73 26.25 -14.48
N LEU A 549 17.82 25.76 -15.09
CA LEU A 549 19.14 26.42 -15.11
C LEU A 549 19.51 26.97 -16.49
N GLY A 550 18.50 27.35 -17.27
CA GLY A 550 18.70 28.00 -18.58
C GLY A 550 19.09 27.04 -19.71
N LYS A 551 18.89 25.73 -19.53
CA LYS A 551 19.16 24.67 -20.52
C LYS A 551 17.90 23.87 -20.86
N ALA A 552 16.77 24.58 -20.99
CA ALA A 552 15.46 23.98 -21.19
C ALA A 552 15.37 23.13 -22.47
N GLN A 553 15.96 23.61 -23.57
CA GLN A 553 15.97 22.87 -24.84
C GLN A 553 16.69 21.52 -24.70
N GLU A 554 17.89 21.53 -24.10
CA GLU A 554 18.71 20.34 -23.90
C GLU A 554 18.05 19.35 -22.92
N GLY A 555 17.51 19.86 -21.81
CA GLY A 555 16.82 19.04 -20.81
C GLY A 555 15.56 18.39 -21.35
N ILE A 556 14.65 19.16 -21.96
CA ILE A 556 13.38 18.61 -22.49
C ILE A 556 13.63 17.64 -23.63
N ALA A 557 14.57 17.94 -24.55
CA ALA A 557 14.97 17.00 -25.59
C ALA A 557 15.45 15.67 -25.00
N ARG A 558 16.24 15.70 -23.93
CA ARG A 558 16.73 14.48 -23.25
C ARG A 558 15.62 13.68 -22.56
N LEU A 559 14.59 14.35 -22.06
CA LEU A 559 13.42 13.70 -21.45
C LEU A 559 12.49 13.07 -22.50
N ILE A 560 12.43 13.63 -23.71
CA ILE A 560 11.62 13.11 -24.81
C ILE A 560 12.33 11.99 -25.57
N THR A 561 13.63 12.13 -25.78
CA THR A 561 14.45 11.20 -26.55
C THR A 561 15.48 10.56 -25.64
N PRO A 562 15.15 9.40 -25.02
CA PRO A 562 16.09 8.70 -24.16
C PRO A 562 17.23 8.08 -24.98
N ALA A 563 18.34 7.77 -24.31
CA ALA A 563 19.45 7.04 -24.93
C ALA A 563 19.05 5.64 -25.43
N GLN A 564 18.10 4.99 -24.75
CA GLN A 564 17.51 3.72 -25.17
C GLN A 564 15.98 3.81 -25.08
N GLU A 565 15.29 3.28 -26.09
CA GLU A 565 13.81 3.37 -26.20
C GLU A 565 13.08 2.82 -24.96
N LYS A 566 13.59 1.72 -24.40
CA LYS A 566 13.01 1.09 -23.19
C LYS A 566 12.97 2.03 -21.97
N ASP A 567 13.81 3.06 -21.95
CA ASP A 567 13.94 3.98 -20.82
C ASP A 567 13.04 5.23 -20.96
N ARG A 568 12.27 5.35 -22.06
CA ARG A 568 11.41 6.51 -22.35
C ARG A 568 10.50 6.91 -21.20
N LYS A 569 9.93 5.93 -20.48
CA LYS A 569 9.03 6.19 -19.34
C LYS A 569 9.70 6.98 -18.21
N ILE A 570 11.01 6.80 -18.01
CA ILE A 570 11.76 7.50 -16.96
C ILE A 570 11.88 8.98 -17.32
N GLY A 571 12.14 9.30 -18.59
CA GLY A 571 12.13 10.68 -19.10
C GLY A 571 10.75 11.31 -19.03
N TYR A 572 9.72 10.60 -19.51
CA TYR A 572 8.33 11.07 -19.47
C TYR A 572 7.81 11.30 -18.04
N SER A 573 8.27 10.55 -17.05
CA SER A 573 7.91 10.79 -15.64
C SER A 573 8.35 12.19 -15.18
N SER A 574 9.58 12.58 -15.51
CA SER A 574 10.09 13.92 -15.17
C SER A 574 9.44 15.01 -16.01
N LEU A 575 9.16 14.72 -17.30
CA LEU A 575 8.47 15.64 -18.19
C LEU A 575 7.01 15.88 -17.77
N GLU A 576 6.33 14.87 -17.23
CA GLU A 576 5.00 15.02 -16.65
C GLU A 576 5.01 16.02 -15.48
N CYS A 577 6.00 15.92 -14.58
CA CYS A 577 6.17 16.88 -13.49
C CYS A 577 6.39 18.32 -14.01
N LEU A 578 7.23 18.48 -15.04
CA LEU A 578 7.45 19.79 -15.69
C LEU A 578 6.17 20.31 -16.36
N SER A 579 5.38 19.45 -17.01
CA SER A 579 4.15 19.87 -17.70
C SER A 579 3.06 20.39 -16.75
N LEU A 580 3.07 19.95 -15.49
CA LEU A 580 2.19 20.47 -14.46
C LEU A 580 2.60 21.89 -14.02
N ASP A 581 3.88 22.21 -14.06
CA ASP A 581 4.43 23.52 -13.72
C ASP A 581 4.14 24.56 -14.82
N PRO A 582 3.30 25.58 -14.55
CA PRO A 582 2.94 26.58 -15.55
C PRO A 582 4.15 27.32 -16.16
N GLU A 583 5.22 27.55 -15.39
CA GLU A 583 6.42 28.25 -15.88
C GLU A 583 7.17 27.43 -16.94
N MET A 584 7.01 26.10 -16.93
CA MET A 584 7.76 25.19 -17.79
C MET A 584 7.02 24.84 -19.10
N ARG A 585 5.71 25.06 -19.16
CA ARG A 585 4.87 24.62 -20.30
C ARG A 585 5.33 25.18 -21.64
N ASP A 586 5.70 26.45 -21.69
CA ASP A 586 6.13 27.11 -22.92
C ASP A 586 7.45 26.55 -23.46
N TYR A 587 8.30 26.00 -22.60
CA TYR A 587 9.53 25.32 -23.02
C TYR A 587 9.26 23.91 -23.56
N ILE A 588 8.13 23.28 -23.20
CA ILE A 588 7.73 21.95 -23.69
C ILE A 588 7.02 22.05 -25.05
N ARG A 589 6.28 23.14 -25.29
CA ARG A 589 5.49 23.35 -26.53
C ARG A 589 6.26 23.16 -27.85
N PRO A 590 7.56 23.50 -27.98
CA PRO A 590 8.34 23.22 -29.18
C PRO A 590 8.40 21.73 -29.58
N PHE A 591 8.13 20.82 -28.65
CA PHE A 591 8.22 19.37 -28.85
C PHE A 591 6.85 18.68 -28.96
N LEU A 592 5.78 19.44 -29.26
CA LEU A 592 4.42 18.90 -29.36
C LEU A 592 4.27 17.85 -30.47
N SER A 593 5.00 17.99 -31.58
CA SER A 593 4.97 17.01 -32.67
C SER A 593 5.38 15.61 -32.19
N GLU A 594 6.49 15.53 -31.46
CA GLU A 594 7.06 14.31 -30.94
C GLU A 594 6.16 13.67 -29.89
N LEU A 595 5.55 14.50 -29.02
CA LEU A 595 4.58 14.03 -28.03
C LEU A 595 3.30 13.50 -28.66
N LYS A 596 2.78 14.18 -29.70
CA LYS A 596 1.58 13.75 -30.44
C LYS A 596 1.86 12.45 -31.20
N GLU A 597 3.01 12.34 -31.85
CA GLU A 597 3.45 11.11 -32.52
C GLU A 597 3.57 9.95 -31.51
N ALA A 598 4.21 10.18 -30.36
CA ALA A 598 4.33 9.17 -29.31
C ALA A 598 2.96 8.76 -28.74
N ALA A 599 2.04 9.71 -28.56
CA ALA A 599 0.70 9.46 -28.06
C ALA A 599 -0.15 8.58 -28.99
N GLU A 600 0.08 8.69 -30.31
CA GLU A 600 -0.63 7.94 -31.35
C GLU A 600 0.01 6.58 -31.65
N ASN A 601 1.34 6.55 -31.81
CA ASN A 601 2.05 5.40 -32.37
C ASN A 601 2.59 4.43 -31.31
N LEU A 602 2.80 4.87 -30.06
CA LEU A 602 3.30 3.96 -29.03
C LEU A 602 2.22 2.96 -28.58
N PRO A 603 2.59 1.70 -28.29
CA PRO A 603 1.65 0.67 -27.89
C PRO A 603 0.86 1.00 -26.62
N ARG A 604 -0.45 0.73 -26.64
CA ARG A 604 -1.32 0.87 -25.46
C ARG A 604 -1.24 -0.34 -24.52
N LEU A 605 -0.12 -0.48 -23.81
CA LEU A 605 0.15 -1.60 -22.91
C LEU A 605 -0.15 -1.27 -21.44
N GLU A 606 -1.08 -1.98 -20.81
CA GLU A 606 -1.41 -1.81 -19.38
C GLU A 606 -0.13 -1.85 -18.51
N ASN A 607 0.10 -0.82 -17.69
CA ASN A 607 1.30 -0.61 -16.85
C ASN A 607 2.65 -0.40 -17.57
N GLU A 608 2.67 -0.45 -18.90
CA GLU A 608 3.88 -0.24 -19.70
C GLU A 608 3.75 0.83 -20.78
N ASP A 609 2.61 1.52 -20.80
CA ASP A 609 2.23 2.48 -21.84
C ASP A 609 2.96 3.82 -21.69
N ALA A 610 4.12 3.96 -22.35
CA ALA A 610 4.76 5.27 -22.52
C ALA A 610 3.88 6.24 -23.34
N GLY A 611 2.98 5.73 -24.20
CA GLY A 611 1.99 6.53 -24.91
C GLY A 611 0.93 7.13 -23.97
N LEU A 612 0.55 6.44 -22.88
CA LEU A 612 -0.33 6.98 -21.84
C LEU A 612 0.31 8.19 -21.17
N MET A 613 1.61 8.12 -20.88
CA MET A 613 2.35 9.23 -20.30
C MET A 613 2.43 10.41 -21.29
N ALA A 614 2.71 10.16 -22.57
CA ALA A 614 2.67 11.20 -23.60
C ALA A 614 1.29 11.88 -23.68
N ARG A 615 0.20 11.09 -23.68
CA ARG A 615 -1.18 11.61 -23.62
C ARG A 615 -1.44 12.41 -22.34
N GLY A 616 -0.96 11.94 -21.18
CA GLY A 616 -1.05 12.67 -19.91
C GLY A 616 -0.33 14.02 -19.93
N ILE A 617 0.86 14.09 -20.53
CA ILE A 617 1.60 15.34 -20.75
C ILE A 617 0.80 16.28 -21.66
N LEU A 618 0.23 15.77 -22.77
CA LEU A 618 -0.63 16.57 -23.65
C LEU A 618 -1.89 17.09 -22.94
N VAL A 619 -2.48 16.31 -22.03
CA VAL A 619 -3.59 16.76 -21.18
C VAL A 619 -3.13 17.92 -20.28
N ASN A 620 -1.97 17.82 -19.62
CA ASN A 620 -1.44 18.90 -18.78
C ASN A 620 -1.17 20.20 -19.56
N LEU A 621 -0.78 20.08 -20.84
CA LEU A 621 -0.54 21.22 -21.74
C LEU A 621 -1.82 21.82 -22.35
N GLY A 622 -2.99 21.19 -22.12
CA GLY A 622 -4.27 21.59 -22.74
C GLY A 622 -4.41 21.19 -24.21
N GLU A 623 -3.58 20.26 -24.69
CA GLU A 623 -3.53 19.80 -26.09
C GLU A 623 -4.35 18.53 -26.33
N MET A 624 -4.89 17.92 -25.26
CA MET A 624 -5.74 16.73 -25.29
C MET A 624 -6.79 16.79 -24.18
N ASP A 625 -8.01 16.36 -24.47
CA ASP A 625 -9.07 16.21 -23.46
C ASP A 625 -8.82 14.95 -22.60
N ILE A 626 -8.96 15.06 -21.28
CA ILE A 626 -8.75 13.96 -20.33
C ILE A 626 -9.61 12.71 -20.65
N LYS A 627 -10.77 12.89 -21.29
CA LYS A 627 -11.62 11.76 -21.72
C LYS A 627 -10.90 10.85 -22.73
N ASP A 628 -10.00 11.41 -23.53
CA ASP A 628 -9.30 10.73 -24.62
C ASP A 628 -8.01 10.03 -24.16
N LEU A 629 -7.62 10.18 -22.88
CA LEU A 629 -6.40 9.64 -22.29
C LEU A 629 -6.18 8.13 -22.55
N HIS A 630 -7.25 7.33 -22.59
CA HIS A 630 -7.18 5.88 -22.79
C HIS A 630 -7.73 5.41 -24.16
N GLY A 631 -8.39 6.31 -24.88
CA GLY A 631 -9.04 6.05 -26.17
C GLY A 631 -10.25 5.07 -26.15
N PRO A 632 -10.83 4.78 -27.33
CA PRO A 632 -12.16 4.16 -27.45
C PRO A 632 -12.22 2.68 -27.06
N GLU A 633 -11.12 1.92 -27.19
CA GLU A 633 -11.08 0.52 -26.77
C GLU A 633 -11.25 0.36 -25.26
N ALA A 634 -10.63 1.25 -24.48
CA ALA A 634 -10.76 1.27 -23.04
C ALA A 634 -12.19 1.59 -22.60
N TYR A 635 -12.88 2.49 -23.32
CA TYR A 635 -14.31 2.75 -23.10
C TYR A 635 -15.15 1.48 -23.26
N ASN A 636 -14.98 0.72 -24.34
CA ASN A 636 -15.70 -0.55 -24.52
C ASN A 636 -15.37 -1.59 -23.45
N LYS A 637 -14.12 -1.64 -22.97
CA LYS A 637 -13.71 -2.48 -21.82
C LYS A 637 -14.42 -2.03 -20.53
N GLY A 638 -14.53 -0.73 -20.32
CA GLY A 638 -15.24 -0.08 -19.22
C GLY A 638 -16.71 -0.47 -19.13
N LEU A 639 -17.44 -0.31 -20.24
CA LEU A 639 -18.85 -0.71 -20.36
C LEU A 639 -19.07 -2.17 -19.92
N LYS A 640 -18.24 -3.10 -20.41
CA LYS A 640 -18.35 -4.53 -20.04
C LYS A 640 -18.17 -4.77 -18.54
N LEU A 641 -17.30 -3.99 -17.89
CA LEU A 641 -17.09 -4.08 -16.45
C LEU A 641 -18.25 -3.49 -15.66
N ASN A 642 -18.87 -2.42 -16.16
CA ASN A 642 -19.98 -1.73 -15.50
C ASN A 642 -21.25 -2.60 -15.39
N TYR A 643 -21.52 -3.48 -16.37
CA TYR A 643 -22.75 -4.29 -16.38
C TYR A 643 -22.81 -5.44 -15.38
N GLY A 644 -21.66 -6.00 -14.95
CA GLY A 644 -21.62 -7.27 -14.21
C GLY A 644 -21.07 -7.15 -12.80
N ARG A 645 -21.73 -7.79 -11.82
CA ARG A 645 -21.12 -8.06 -10.51
C ARG A 645 -20.07 -9.16 -10.67
N ARG A 646 -18.85 -8.96 -10.19
CA ARG A 646 -17.81 -10.02 -10.27
C ARG A 646 -18.06 -11.06 -9.19
N ALA A 647 -17.72 -12.32 -9.49
CA ALA A 647 -17.84 -13.40 -8.53
C ALA A 647 -17.01 -13.16 -7.25
N MET A 648 -17.56 -13.55 -6.10
CA MET A 648 -16.86 -13.58 -4.82
C MET A 648 -15.95 -14.80 -4.79
N VAL A 649 -14.69 -14.61 -5.16
CA VAL A 649 -13.69 -15.68 -5.21
C VAL A 649 -12.42 -15.22 -4.52
N PRO A 650 -11.65 -16.13 -3.91
CA PRO A 650 -11.84 -17.59 -3.87
C PRO A 650 -12.90 -18.05 -2.86
N LEU A 651 -13.41 -19.27 -3.03
CA LEU A 651 -14.31 -19.93 -2.09
C LEU A 651 -13.54 -21.01 -1.31
N PRO A 652 -13.99 -21.45 -0.12
CA PRO A 652 -13.30 -22.45 0.72
C PRO A 652 -13.24 -23.88 0.14
N ASN A 653 -13.70 -24.10 -1.10
CA ASN A 653 -13.93 -25.41 -1.73
C ASN A 653 -12.84 -26.47 -1.45
#